data_AF-A0AAJ1Y142-F1
#
_entry.id   AF-A0AAJ1Y142-F1
#
_cell.length_a   1.000
_cell.length_b   1.000
_cell.length_c   1.000
_cell.angle_alpha   90.00
_cell.angle_beta   90.00
_cell.angle_gamma   90.00
#
_symmetry.space_group_name_H-M   'P 1'
#
loop_
_entity.id
_entity.type
_entity.pdbx_description
1 polymer ?
#
loop_
_entity_poly.entity_id
_entity_poly.type
_entity_poly.pdbx_seq_one_letter_code
_entity_poly.pdbx_strand_id
1 'polypeptide(L)'
;MFKKATKLLSTMVIVAGTVVGNFSPTLALAEGVVKAGDTEGMTNTVKVKDDSLADCKRILEGQAAFPVQAGETEPVDLVVVEDASGSFSDNFPHVRQAIDEVVQGLSDQDRVMLASYRGGKQFIFPDGKVKINSADYDMNVRVDTQLTHDKSQFVSGFGDVRTYGGTPTASGLKLALDTYNQTHGDLTNRKTYFLLVTDGVANTRLDGYLHKTNTNDSINEYPDPRHPFQVSVEYSNDYQGAAAEVLALNQEITNQGYEMINAYWESVESLSSVNSYFDKYKTEVGPFVKQELQQGSSTPEDFITSQSIDDFTTQLKQIVKDRLAQSTPATASLTIANQFDIQSATATDDAGNDVPVQINGQTISATSTEGYVGNITIHYEVKENTAIDAATLVSSGTMNQGTIAKEFPEATIPKNDNAHACDVTPEDPTITKDIENQKHLDLTNREDSFDWHVKTAFGNETSTWTQASLVDDINQLLDIIDVKVTDENGKDVTANGTVTQENNKVTFEMNKQADSYDYLSGHTYTMTITTKIKTDATDEELAPYIEQGGIPNQADLNFGNEGDVLHSNKPTVTPPAPTPEDPTITKDIEGQDHLDLTNRDQEFKWNVKTAFGNETSTWTQASMVDDINKVLDITDVKVTDENGKDVTANGTVTQENNKVTFEMNKKDDSYSYLAGHTYTMTITTKIKADVTDEELAPYIQQGGIPNQADLNFGNEGDVLHSNKPTVTPPPVDPNITKDVEGQEHLDLTNRDQEFKWNVKTAFGNETSTWTQASMVDDINKVLDITDVKITDENGKDVTANGTVTQENNKVTFEMNKQADSYDYLSGHTYTMIITTKIKASATDEELAPYIEQGGIPNQADLNFGNEGDVLHSNKPTVTPPPVDPNITKNVEGQEHLDLTNRDQEFKWNVKTAFGNETSTWIQASMVDDINKVLDITDVKVTDENGKDVTANGTVTQENNKVTFEMNKKDDSYSYLAGHTYTMTITTKIKDGATDEELAPYIEQGGIPNQADLNFGNEGDVLHSNKPTVTPPAPTPEDPKKPEPKQPLKPKKPLTPTNHQAPTNPVNFGKSASKGIHLPMTNTTVNPLYMIAGLIVLIVAISFGITKNKKRKN
;
A
#
# COMPACT_ATOMS: atom_id res chain seq x y z
N MET A 1 41.61 -38.22 2.43
CA MET A 1 42.97 -38.66 2.83
C MET A 1 43.58 -37.60 3.74
N PHE A 2 44.46 -37.95 4.71
CA PHE A 2 45.27 -37.07 5.58
C PHE A 2 44.50 -36.01 6.45
N LYS A 3 44.63 -35.87 7.78
CA LYS A 3 45.79 -35.75 8.72
C LYS A 3 46.61 -34.46 8.46
N LYS A 4 46.89 -33.55 9.41
CA LYS A 4 46.94 -33.51 10.91
C LYS A 4 46.41 -32.13 11.40
N ALA A 5 45.88 -31.87 12.61
CA ALA A 5 46.07 -32.38 13.98
C ALA A 5 47.24 -31.76 14.80
N THR A 6 46.91 -30.99 15.85
CA THR A 6 47.65 -30.73 17.13
C THR A 6 46.60 -30.12 18.09
N LYS A 7 46.24 -30.59 19.30
CA LYS A 7 46.76 -31.54 20.32
C LYS A 7 47.44 -30.85 21.52
N LEU A 8 46.86 -31.01 22.71
CA LEU A 8 47.52 -30.84 24.01
C LEU A 8 47.13 -31.98 24.98
N LEU A 9 48.05 -32.34 25.86
CA LEU A 9 47.89 -33.29 26.99
C LEU A 9 47.90 -32.45 28.31
N SER A 10 47.78 -32.95 29.55
CA SER A 10 47.99 -34.26 30.18
C SER A 10 47.18 -34.29 31.52
N THR A 11 47.08 -35.34 32.36
CA THR A 11 48.16 -36.17 32.95
C THR A 11 47.60 -37.43 33.64
N MET A 12 48.39 -38.51 33.75
CA MET A 12 48.14 -39.68 34.63
C MET A 12 49.29 -39.91 35.63
N VAL A 13 48.98 -40.29 36.87
CA VAL A 13 49.79 -41.13 37.80
C VAL A 13 48.75 -41.76 38.77
N ILE A 14 48.59 -43.07 39.00
CA ILE A 14 49.51 -44.18 39.34
C ILE A 14 50.15 -44.01 40.73
N VAL A 15 49.90 -44.96 41.65
CA VAL A 15 50.85 -45.94 42.25
C VAL A 15 50.02 -46.93 43.10
N ALA A 16 50.50 -48.18 43.24
CA ALA A 16 49.82 -49.24 43.99
C ALA A 16 50.75 -49.93 45.01
N GLY A 17 50.15 -50.61 45.99
CA GLY A 17 50.61 -51.94 46.40
C GLY A 17 51.14 -52.18 47.82
N THR A 18 50.48 -53.09 48.54
CA THR A 18 51.02 -53.97 49.61
C THR A 18 51.41 -53.27 50.94
N VAL A 19 51.55 -53.94 52.10
CA VAL A 19 51.83 -55.36 52.44
C VAL A 19 51.12 -55.77 53.76
N VAL A 20 51.11 -57.09 54.09
CA VAL A 20 50.88 -57.74 55.41
C VAL A 20 49.43 -58.14 55.79
N GLY A 21 49.13 -59.43 55.59
CA GLY A 21 49.08 -60.40 56.71
C GLY A 21 47.79 -60.58 57.51
N ASN A 22 47.08 -61.67 57.20
CA ASN A 22 46.21 -62.50 58.06
C ASN A 22 45.74 -61.94 59.42
N PHE A 23 44.42 -61.81 59.58
CA PHE A 23 43.66 -62.65 60.53
C PHE A 23 42.19 -62.80 60.08
N SER A 24 41.62 -63.97 60.37
CA SER A 24 40.20 -64.36 60.27
C SER A 24 39.83 -65.02 61.62
N PRO A 25 38.56 -65.14 62.05
CA PRO A 25 37.39 -65.38 61.19
C PRO A 25 36.04 -64.71 61.63
N THR A 26 34.96 -65.08 60.90
CA THR A 26 33.51 -64.96 61.26
C THR A 26 32.90 -63.55 61.37
N LEU A 27 31.63 -63.30 61.01
CA LEU A 27 30.53 -64.18 60.53
C LEU A 27 30.17 -63.92 59.03
N ALA A 28 29.03 -64.45 58.56
CA ALA A 28 28.55 -64.43 57.17
C ALA A 28 27.01 -64.34 57.09
N LEU A 29 26.46 -64.39 55.86
CA LEU A 29 25.04 -64.32 55.43
C LEU A 29 24.51 -62.88 55.21
N ALA A 30 23.63 -62.61 54.24
CA ALA A 30 23.34 -63.29 52.96
C ALA A 30 22.51 -62.37 52.03
N GLU A 31 22.88 -62.23 50.75
CA GLU A 31 22.03 -61.60 49.72
C GLU A 31 21.38 -62.68 48.85
N GLY A 32 20.06 -62.58 48.65
CA GLY A 32 19.26 -63.58 47.94
C GLY A 32 18.35 -62.98 46.87
N VAL A 33 18.91 -62.62 45.71
CA VAL A 33 18.12 -62.17 44.55
C VAL A 33 17.47 -63.37 43.87
N VAL A 34 16.14 -63.43 43.89
CA VAL A 34 15.36 -64.44 43.17
C VAL A 34 15.17 -63.97 41.72
N LYS A 35 15.82 -64.65 40.76
CA LYS A 35 15.53 -64.43 39.34
C LYS A 35 14.28 -65.21 38.91
N ALA A 36 13.24 -64.47 38.53
CA ALA A 36 12.25 -64.96 37.57
C ALA A 36 12.93 -65.19 36.19
N GLY A 37 12.32 -66.01 35.34
CA GLY A 37 12.85 -66.33 34.01
C GLY A 37 12.37 -65.35 32.94
N ASP A 38 13.31 -64.77 32.18
CA ASP A 38 12.99 -63.90 31.04
C ASP A 38 12.08 -64.62 30.03
N THR A 39 10.93 -64.02 29.73
CA THR A 39 9.97 -64.54 28.73
C THR A 39 9.65 -63.45 27.72
N GLU A 40 10.22 -63.57 26.51
CA GLU A 40 10.02 -62.65 25.38
C GLU A 40 10.24 -61.15 25.66
N GLY A 41 11.11 -60.83 26.63
CA GLY A 41 11.42 -59.44 27.04
C GLY A 41 10.52 -58.91 28.18
N MET A 42 9.47 -59.64 28.56
CA MET A 42 8.71 -59.34 29.77
C MET A 42 9.54 -59.66 31.01
N THR A 43 9.62 -58.72 31.94
CA THR A 43 10.27 -58.90 33.24
C THR A 43 9.37 -58.39 34.37
N ASN A 44 9.44 -59.03 35.53
CA ASN A 44 8.83 -58.57 36.77
C ASN A 44 9.63 -59.16 37.92
N THR A 45 10.08 -58.31 38.84
CA THR A 45 11.00 -58.66 39.92
C THR A 45 10.70 -57.84 41.16
N VAL A 46 10.97 -58.41 42.34
CA VAL A 46 10.84 -57.73 43.64
C VAL A 46 12.04 -58.02 44.53
N LYS A 47 12.45 -57.03 45.32
CA LYS A 47 13.50 -57.12 46.33
C LYS A 47 13.04 -56.43 47.61
N VAL A 48 13.66 -56.77 48.74
CA VAL A 48 13.50 -56.00 49.97
C VAL A 48 14.17 -54.63 49.77
N LYS A 49 13.45 -53.56 50.08
CA LYS A 49 13.99 -52.19 50.11
C LYS A 49 14.40 -51.80 51.53
N ASP A 50 13.54 -52.12 52.51
CA ASP A 50 13.78 -51.88 53.93
C ASP A 50 13.03 -52.91 54.79
N ASP A 51 13.77 -53.68 55.61
CA ASP A 51 13.26 -54.62 56.61
C ASP A 51 13.57 -54.20 58.07
N SER A 52 14.09 -52.97 58.26
CA SER A 52 14.47 -52.41 59.56
C SER A 52 13.32 -51.68 60.29
N LEU A 53 12.12 -51.69 59.70
CA LEU A 53 10.98 -50.85 60.06
C LEU A 53 10.35 -51.23 61.43
N ALA A 54 10.07 -50.19 62.22
CA ALA A 54 9.63 -50.28 63.61
C ALA A 54 8.21 -50.84 63.83
N ASP A 55 7.43 -51.06 62.76
CA ASP A 55 6.12 -51.72 62.78
C ASP A 55 6.17 -53.17 62.26
N CYS A 56 7.38 -53.76 62.20
CA CYS A 56 7.64 -55.17 61.85
C CYS A 56 7.26 -55.59 60.42
N LYS A 57 6.90 -54.62 59.57
CA LYS A 57 6.40 -54.80 58.19
C LYS A 57 7.37 -54.17 57.19
N ARG A 58 7.99 -54.98 56.32
CA ARG A 58 9.00 -54.49 55.37
C ARG A 58 8.38 -53.75 54.18
N ILE A 59 9.17 -52.88 53.56
CA ILE A 59 8.89 -52.30 52.24
C ILE A 59 9.66 -53.09 51.19
N LEU A 60 8.99 -53.41 50.08
CA LEU A 60 9.54 -54.04 48.90
C LEU A 60 9.59 -53.03 47.75
N GLU A 61 10.68 -53.07 46.99
CA GLU A 61 10.82 -52.35 45.73
C GLU A 61 10.69 -53.38 44.59
N GLY A 62 9.78 -53.10 43.68
CA GLY A 62 9.49 -53.91 42.51
C GLY A 62 9.77 -53.16 41.21
N GLN A 63 10.16 -53.91 40.19
CA GLN A 63 10.41 -53.41 38.86
C GLN A 63 9.91 -54.44 37.84
N ALA A 64 9.10 -53.99 36.89
CA ALA A 64 8.56 -54.79 35.81
C ALA A 64 8.65 -54.03 34.48
N ALA A 65 9.23 -54.64 33.46
CA ALA A 65 9.38 -54.02 32.13
C ALA A 65 8.72 -54.84 31.03
N PHE A 66 8.18 -54.16 30.02
CA PHE A 66 7.51 -54.75 28.87
C PHE A 66 7.90 -54.03 27.56
N PRO A 67 8.13 -54.77 26.46
CA PRO A 67 8.39 -54.18 25.15
C PRO A 67 7.09 -53.82 24.42
N VAL A 68 6.99 -52.56 23.98
CA VAL A 68 6.00 -52.06 23.03
C VAL A 68 6.52 -52.35 21.62
N GLN A 69 5.77 -53.13 20.84
CA GLN A 69 6.22 -53.64 19.54
C GLN A 69 5.75 -52.74 18.39
N ALA A 70 6.60 -52.58 17.37
CA ALA A 70 6.20 -51.91 16.13
C ALA A 70 5.38 -52.86 15.24
N GLY A 71 4.22 -52.40 14.77
CA GLY A 71 3.45 -53.06 13.69
C GLY A 71 2.01 -53.46 14.01
N GLU A 72 1.57 -53.44 15.27
CA GLU A 72 0.14 -53.42 15.59
C GLU A 72 -0.35 -51.96 15.49
N THR A 73 -0.95 -51.56 14.38
CA THR A 73 -1.62 -50.26 14.20
C THR A 73 -3.12 -50.36 14.51
N GLU A 74 -3.79 -49.26 14.86
CA GLU A 74 -5.25 -49.26 14.86
C GLU A 74 -5.75 -49.46 13.43
N PRO A 75 -6.76 -50.32 13.17
CA PRO A 75 -7.31 -50.48 11.84
C PRO A 75 -7.97 -49.17 11.36
N VAL A 76 -7.64 -48.72 10.15
CA VAL A 76 -8.13 -47.46 9.57
C VAL A 76 -9.01 -47.66 8.35
N ASP A 77 -9.99 -46.77 8.19
CA ASP A 77 -10.66 -46.52 6.91
C ASP A 77 -10.05 -45.27 6.26
N LEU A 78 -9.55 -45.41 5.03
CA LEU A 78 -9.12 -44.28 4.20
C LEU A 78 -10.08 -44.11 3.02
N VAL A 79 -10.86 -43.02 3.06
CA VAL A 79 -11.79 -42.61 2.01
C VAL A 79 -11.13 -41.52 1.16
N VAL A 80 -10.60 -41.89 0.01
CA VAL A 80 -9.95 -40.96 -0.92
C VAL A 80 -10.98 -40.34 -1.87
N VAL A 81 -10.99 -39.03 -1.94
CA VAL A 81 -11.90 -38.22 -2.74
C VAL A 81 -11.08 -37.43 -3.75
N GLU A 82 -10.87 -38.01 -4.93
CA GLU A 82 -9.92 -37.53 -5.95
C GLU A 82 -10.61 -36.78 -7.10
N ASP A 83 -10.36 -35.48 -7.13
CA ASP A 83 -10.66 -34.59 -8.26
C ASP A 83 -9.94 -35.01 -9.55
N ALA A 84 -10.66 -35.01 -10.68
CA ALA A 84 -10.11 -35.30 -12.01
C ALA A 84 -10.17 -34.07 -12.95
N SER A 85 -9.80 -32.91 -12.43
CA SER A 85 -9.70 -31.62 -13.11
C SER A 85 -8.62 -31.56 -14.20
N GLY A 86 -8.44 -30.39 -14.83
CA GLY A 86 -7.43 -30.15 -15.86
C GLY A 86 -6.01 -29.87 -15.35
N SER A 87 -5.85 -29.33 -14.15
CA SER A 87 -4.54 -28.97 -13.58
C SER A 87 -3.64 -30.19 -13.39
N PHE A 88 -4.23 -31.30 -12.93
CA PHE A 88 -3.56 -32.59 -12.78
C PHE A 88 -3.25 -33.28 -14.12
N SER A 89 -3.58 -32.73 -15.30
CA SER A 89 -3.54 -33.51 -16.56
C SER A 89 -2.22 -34.21 -16.88
N ASP A 90 -1.08 -33.55 -16.69
CA ASP A 90 0.27 -34.15 -16.84
C ASP A 90 0.82 -34.76 -15.53
N ASN A 91 0.15 -34.53 -14.39
CA ASN A 91 0.64 -34.80 -13.04
C ASN A 91 -0.14 -35.89 -12.28
N PHE A 92 -1.31 -36.29 -12.76
CA PHE A 92 -2.18 -37.30 -12.19
C PHE A 92 -1.47 -38.64 -11.94
N PRO A 93 -0.53 -39.11 -12.80
CA PRO A 93 0.28 -40.29 -12.50
C PRO A 93 1.11 -40.16 -11.22
N HIS A 94 1.66 -38.97 -10.92
CA HIS A 94 2.46 -38.73 -9.70
C HIS A 94 1.57 -38.68 -8.45
N VAL A 95 0.43 -38.01 -8.52
CA VAL A 95 -0.58 -37.97 -7.43
C VAL A 95 -1.09 -39.38 -7.12
N ARG A 96 -1.47 -40.14 -8.16
CA ARG A 96 -1.99 -41.50 -8.02
C ARG A 96 -0.94 -42.50 -7.58
N GLN A 97 0.30 -42.35 -8.03
CA GLN A 97 1.43 -43.12 -7.49
C GLN A 97 1.65 -42.79 -6.01
N ALA A 98 1.51 -41.53 -5.58
CA ALA A 98 1.64 -41.17 -4.18
C ALA A 98 0.53 -41.79 -3.30
N ILE A 99 -0.71 -41.80 -3.79
CA ILE A 99 -1.86 -42.44 -3.11
C ILE A 99 -1.73 -43.98 -3.13
N ASP A 100 -1.24 -44.58 -4.22
CA ASP A 100 -0.93 -46.02 -4.30
C ASP A 100 0.20 -46.38 -3.31
N GLU A 101 1.32 -45.65 -3.29
CA GLU A 101 2.41 -45.84 -2.32
C GLU A 101 1.95 -45.75 -0.85
N VAL A 102 0.97 -44.89 -0.54
CA VAL A 102 0.27 -44.87 0.77
C VAL A 102 -0.56 -46.14 0.97
N VAL A 103 -1.43 -46.48 0.03
CA VAL A 103 -2.39 -47.59 0.16
C VAL A 103 -1.71 -48.96 0.20
N GLN A 104 -0.59 -49.16 -0.51
CA GLN A 104 0.25 -50.37 -0.39
C GLN A 104 1.02 -50.42 0.94
N GLY A 105 1.14 -49.29 1.65
CA GLY A 105 1.74 -49.20 2.98
C GLY A 105 0.78 -49.54 4.13
N LEU A 106 -0.52 -49.64 3.85
CA LEU A 106 -1.55 -50.00 4.84
C LEU A 106 -1.54 -51.50 5.16
N SER A 107 -2.00 -51.84 6.36
CA SER A 107 -2.11 -53.22 6.87
C SER A 107 -3.22 -54.01 6.18
N ASP A 108 -3.26 -55.33 6.38
CA ASP A 108 -4.37 -56.18 5.92
C ASP A 108 -5.71 -55.82 6.61
N GLN A 109 -5.69 -55.24 7.82
CA GLN A 109 -6.90 -54.86 8.56
C GLN A 109 -7.55 -53.57 8.04
N ASP A 110 -6.81 -52.75 7.30
CA ASP A 110 -7.28 -51.46 6.83
C ASP A 110 -8.22 -51.61 5.63
N ARG A 111 -9.14 -50.66 5.48
CA ARG A 111 -10.07 -50.60 4.35
C ARG A 111 -9.88 -49.31 3.60
N VAL A 112 -10.07 -49.38 2.29
CA VAL A 112 -9.88 -48.26 1.37
C VAL A 112 -11.10 -48.07 0.50
N MET A 113 -11.40 -46.81 0.19
CA MET A 113 -12.49 -46.39 -0.68
C MET A 113 -11.99 -45.25 -1.57
N LEU A 114 -12.40 -45.24 -2.85
CA LEU A 114 -12.02 -44.24 -3.84
C LEU A 114 -13.28 -43.73 -4.54
N ALA A 115 -13.55 -42.44 -4.34
CA ALA A 115 -14.47 -41.67 -5.16
C ALA A 115 -13.65 -40.71 -6.05
N SER A 116 -13.82 -40.78 -7.37
CA SER A 116 -13.22 -39.84 -8.32
C SER A 116 -14.25 -39.37 -9.34
N TYR A 117 -14.26 -38.07 -9.62
CA TYR A 117 -15.40 -37.35 -10.17
C TYR A 117 -14.96 -36.24 -11.14
N ARG A 118 -15.77 -35.96 -12.15
CA ARG A 118 -15.62 -34.76 -13.02
C ARG A 118 -16.90 -34.39 -13.75
N GLY A 119 -16.93 -33.17 -14.29
CA GLY A 119 -17.99 -32.65 -15.14
C GLY A 119 -19.11 -31.98 -14.34
N GLY A 120 -19.61 -30.87 -14.89
CA GLY A 120 -20.86 -30.23 -14.49
C GLY A 120 -21.89 -30.32 -15.61
N LYS A 121 -23.15 -30.00 -15.33
CA LYS A 121 -24.24 -30.06 -16.33
C LYS A 121 -24.00 -29.05 -17.45
N GLN A 122 -23.99 -27.76 -17.08
CA GLN A 122 -23.97 -26.57 -17.93
C GLN A 122 -23.57 -25.36 -17.06
N PHE A 123 -23.35 -24.19 -17.68
CA PHE A 123 -23.20 -22.92 -16.97
C PHE A 123 -24.57 -22.27 -16.70
N ILE A 124 -24.81 -21.80 -15.47
CA ILE A 124 -26.03 -21.06 -15.08
C ILE A 124 -25.70 -19.62 -14.70
N PHE A 125 -26.50 -18.66 -15.16
CA PHE A 125 -26.30 -17.22 -14.95
C PHE A 125 -27.26 -16.67 -13.87
N PRO A 126 -27.01 -15.48 -13.30
CA PRO A 126 -27.80 -14.93 -12.17
C PRO A 126 -29.29 -14.70 -12.45
N ASP A 127 -29.71 -14.70 -13.72
CA ASP A 127 -31.11 -14.58 -14.13
C ASP A 127 -31.80 -15.93 -14.41
N GLY A 128 -31.09 -17.05 -14.17
CA GLY A 128 -31.57 -18.40 -14.40
C GLY A 128 -31.45 -18.91 -15.84
N LYS A 129 -30.85 -18.15 -16.78
CA LYS A 129 -30.46 -18.72 -18.08
C LYS A 129 -29.38 -19.78 -17.88
N VAL A 130 -29.40 -20.80 -18.74
CA VAL A 130 -28.42 -21.90 -18.75
C VAL A 130 -27.79 -22.02 -20.15
N LYS A 131 -26.48 -22.24 -20.24
CA LYS A 131 -25.75 -22.40 -21.51
C LYS A 131 -24.75 -23.55 -21.48
N ILE A 132 -24.65 -24.24 -22.60
CA ILE A 132 -23.75 -25.37 -22.86
C ILE A 132 -22.43 -24.85 -23.45
N ASN A 133 -21.29 -25.22 -22.86
CA ASN A 133 -20.00 -25.20 -23.54
C ASN A 133 -19.83 -26.51 -24.34
N SER A 134 -19.21 -26.45 -25.53
CA SER A 134 -18.94 -27.63 -26.37
C SER A 134 -17.98 -28.67 -25.74
N ALA A 135 -17.40 -28.35 -24.58
CA ALA A 135 -16.59 -29.26 -23.77
C ALA A 135 -17.34 -29.85 -22.55
N ASP A 136 -18.58 -29.44 -22.29
CA ASP A 136 -19.37 -29.95 -21.16
C ASP A 136 -19.79 -31.40 -21.42
N TYR A 137 -19.35 -32.30 -20.54
CA TYR A 137 -19.87 -33.66 -20.41
C TYR A 137 -20.74 -33.70 -19.16
N ASP A 138 -21.83 -34.47 -19.18
CA ASP A 138 -22.67 -34.72 -17.99
C ASP A 138 -21.81 -34.98 -16.74
N MET A 139 -22.33 -34.63 -15.55
CA MET A 139 -21.67 -34.98 -14.30
C MET A 139 -21.42 -36.49 -14.25
N ASN A 140 -20.15 -36.89 -14.30
CA ASN A 140 -19.73 -38.28 -14.46
C ASN A 140 -18.80 -38.64 -13.31
N VAL A 141 -19.35 -39.33 -12.32
CA VAL A 141 -18.59 -40.18 -11.42
C VAL A 141 -17.74 -41.13 -12.28
N ARG A 142 -16.43 -41.10 -12.07
CA ARG A 142 -15.45 -41.89 -12.84
C ARG A 142 -15.09 -43.17 -12.11
N VAL A 143 -14.97 -43.07 -10.79
CA VAL A 143 -14.68 -44.15 -9.87
C VAL A 143 -15.56 -43.94 -8.65
N ASP A 144 -16.24 -44.99 -8.21
CA ASP A 144 -16.95 -45.05 -6.92
C ASP A 144 -16.82 -46.51 -6.48
N THR A 145 -15.77 -46.78 -5.70
CA THR A 145 -15.55 -48.11 -5.13
C THR A 145 -16.29 -48.24 -3.80
N GLN A 146 -16.80 -49.43 -3.53
CA GLN A 146 -17.28 -49.76 -2.19
C GLN A 146 -16.07 -49.97 -1.27
N LEU A 147 -16.20 -49.58 0.00
CA LEU A 147 -15.17 -49.75 1.02
C LEU A 147 -14.68 -51.22 1.09
N THR A 148 -13.38 -51.44 0.89
CA THR A 148 -12.82 -52.79 0.69
C THR A 148 -11.48 -53.00 1.39
N HIS A 149 -11.23 -54.21 1.88
CA HIS A 149 -9.90 -54.62 2.37
C HIS A 149 -8.93 -54.95 1.22
N ASP A 150 -9.43 -55.15 -0.01
CA ASP A 150 -8.63 -55.51 -1.18
C ASP A 150 -8.04 -54.27 -1.84
N LYS A 151 -6.81 -53.91 -1.43
CA LYS A 151 -6.06 -52.77 -1.99
C LYS A 151 -5.87 -52.86 -3.50
N SER A 152 -5.88 -54.06 -4.09
CA SER A 152 -5.78 -54.19 -5.56
C SER A 152 -7.04 -53.71 -6.29
N GLN A 153 -8.22 -53.76 -5.65
CA GLN A 153 -9.46 -53.21 -6.21
C GLN A 153 -9.41 -51.67 -6.25
N PHE A 154 -8.94 -51.03 -5.17
CA PHE A 154 -8.74 -49.58 -5.10
C PHE A 154 -7.84 -49.10 -6.25
N VAL A 155 -6.65 -49.69 -6.40
CA VAL A 155 -5.67 -49.31 -7.43
C VAL A 155 -6.18 -49.60 -8.84
N SER A 156 -6.92 -50.70 -9.03
CA SER A 156 -7.58 -51.01 -10.31
C SER A 156 -8.66 -49.97 -10.69
N GLY A 157 -9.20 -49.24 -9.70
CA GLY A 157 -10.19 -48.19 -9.89
C GLY A 157 -9.64 -46.97 -10.64
N PHE A 158 -8.35 -46.63 -10.49
CA PHE A 158 -7.80 -45.38 -11.03
C PHE A 158 -8.01 -45.22 -12.56
N GLY A 159 -7.74 -46.27 -13.36
CA GLY A 159 -8.15 -46.40 -14.76
C GLY A 159 -7.77 -45.26 -15.75
N ASP A 160 -8.34 -45.31 -16.96
CA ASP A 160 -8.20 -44.29 -18.03
C ASP A 160 -9.06 -43.03 -17.75
N VAL A 161 -8.93 -42.45 -16.54
CA VAL A 161 -9.67 -41.24 -16.16
C VAL A 161 -9.03 -40.01 -16.81
N ARG A 162 -9.74 -39.44 -17.78
CA ARG A 162 -9.30 -38.22 -18.49
C ARG A 162 -9.59 -36.96 -17.68
N THR A 163 -8.60 -36.10 -17.58
CA THR A 163 -8.49 -34.85 -16.80
C THR A 163 -8.93 -33.62 -17.61
N TYR A 164 -10.24 -33.41 -17.77
CA TYR A 164 -10.83 -32.23 -18.46
C TYR A 164 -12.30 -31.99 -18.08
N GLY A 165 -12.66 -30.70 -18.00
CA GLY A 165 -14.01 -30.20 -17.68
C GLY A 165 -14.05 -29.53 -16.31
N GLY A 166 -15.16 -28.86 -15.97
CA GLY A 166 -15.38 -28.34 -14.63
C GLY A 166 -15.50 -29.46 -13.59
N THR A 167 -15.01 -29.22 -12.38
CA THR A 167 -14.96 -30.21 -11.29
C THR A 167 -16.15 -30.06 -10.35
N PRO A 168 -16.82 -31.13 -9.88
CA PRO A 168 -17.88 -31.04 -8.87
C PRO A 168 -17.44 -31.50 -7.46
N THR A 169 -16.45 -30.86 -6.83
CA THR A 169 -15.83 -31.31 -5.55
C THR A 169 -16.84 -31.50 -4.42
N ALA A 170 -17.79 -30.59 -4.23
CA ALA A 170 -18.85 -30.77 -3.23
C ALA A 170 -19.72 -32.02 -3.52
N SER A 171 -20.03 -32.31 -4.78
CA SER A 171 -20.78 -33.53 -5.13
C SER A 171 -19.92 -34.80 -4.96
N GLY A 172 -18.61 -34.71 -5.19
CA GLY A 172 -17.64 -35.80 -4.97
C GLY A 172 -17.53 -36.18 -3.49
N LEU A 173 -17.33 -35.18 -2.62
CA LEU A 173 -17.36 -35.34 -1.16
C LEU A 173 -18.67 -35.93 -0.67
N LYS A 174 -19.81 -35.38 -1.11
CA LYS A 174 -21.12 -35.86 -0.65
C LYS A 174 -21.42 -37.29 -1.11
N LEU A 175 -21.03 -37.66 -2.33
CA LEU A 175 -21.12 -39.05 -2.80
C LEU A 175 -20.23 -39.98 -1.97
N ALA A 176 -18.98 -39.60 -1.70
CA ALA A 176 -18.06 -40.39 -0.91
C ALA A 176 -18.59 -40.63 0.51
N LEU A 177 -19.08 -39.57 1.17
CA LEU A 177 -19.69 -39.63 2.48
C LEU A 177 -20.97 -40.49 2.49
N ASP A 178 -21.88 -40.28 1.55
CA ASP A 178 -23.14 -41.05 1.49
C ASP A 178 -22.89 -42.53 1.17
N THR A 179 -21.95 -42.87 0.29
CA THR A 179 -21.56 -44.27 0.02
C THR A 179 -20.81 -44.89 1.20
N TYR A 180 -19.93 -44.15 1.87
CA TYR A 180 -19.25 -44.63 3.08
C TYR A 180 -20.25 -44.93 4.20
N ASN A 181 -21.17 -44.01 4.49
CA ASN A 181 -22.24 -44.14 5.48
C ASN A 181 -23.23 -45.28 5.18
N GLN A 182 -23.32 -45.72 3.92
CA GLN A 182 -24.10 -46.90 3.53
C GLN A 182 -23.32 -48.22 3.66
N THR A 183 -21.99 -48.20 3.82
CA THR A 183 -21.13 -49.39 3.67
C THR A 183 -20.18 -49.68 4.83
N HIS A 184 -19.85 -48.72 5.70
CA HIS A 184 -18.79 -48.87 6.70
C HIS A 184 -19.05 -49.96 7.76
N GLY A 185 -20.31 -50.24 8.09
CA GLY A 185 -20.67 -51.24 9.10
C GLY A 185 -20.31 -50.80 10.52
N ASP A 186 -19.67 -51.68 11.29
CA ASP A 186 -19.18 -51.37 12.64
C ASP A 186 -17.89 -50.52 12.57
N LEU A 187 -17.80 -49.52 13.45
CA LEU A 187 -16.68 -48.59 13.59
C LEU A 187 -15.94 -48.76 14.94
N THR A 188 -16.34 -49.75 15.75
CA THR A 188 -15.68 -50.05 17.03
C THR A 188 -14.21 -50.40 16.81
N ASN A 189 -13.32 -49.67 17.49
CA ASN A 189 -11.85 -49.78 17.40
C ASN A 189 -11.31 -49.52 15.98
N ARG A 190 -11.82 -48.48 15.29
CA ARG A 190 -11.40 -48.07 13.94
C ARG A 190 -11.48 -46.56 13.76
N LYS A 191 -10.38 -45.92 13.35
CA LYS A 191 -10.35 -44.51 12.95
C LYS A 191 -10.72 -44.37 11.45
N THR A 192 -11.31 -43.23 11.08
CA THR A 192 -11.80 -42.97 9.72
C THR A 192 -11.23 -41.64 9.21
N TYR A 193 -10.62 -41.66 8.03
CA TYR A 193 -9.98 -40.50 7.42
C TYR A 193 -10.52 -40.26 6.02
N PHE A 194 -11.02 -39.06 5.77
CA PHE A 194 -11.36 -38.55 4.44
C PHE A 194 -10.18 -37.75 3.90
N LEU A 195 -9.62 -38.18 2.77
CA LEU A 195 -8.55 -37.49 2.06
C LEU A 195 -9.12 -36.86 0.79
N LEU A 196 -9.41 -35.56 0.84
CA LEU A 196 -9.74 -34.78 -0.35
C LEU A 196 -8.47 -34.40 -1.09
N VAL A 197 -8.41 -34.66 -2.40
CA VAL A 197 -7.39 -34.16 -3.31
C VAL A 197 -8.08 -33.35 -4.40
N THR A 198 -7.78 -32.06 -4.51
CA THR A 198 -8.43 -31.13 -5.47
C THR A 198 -7.54 -29.95 -5.83
N ASP A 199 -7.80 -29.30 -6.96
CA ASP A 199 -7.28 -27.94 -7.21
C ASP A 199 -8.24 -26.85 -6.71
N GLY A 200 -9.48 -27.21 -6.37
CA GLY A 200 -10.51 -26.31 -5.87
C GLY A 200 -11.01 -25.26 -6.88
N VAL A 201 -10.46 -25.18 -8.10
CA VAL A 201 -10.76 -24.13 -9.09
C VAL A 201 -11.96 -24.50 -9.96
N ALA A 202 -12.70 -23.50 -10.44
CA ALA A 202 -13.82 -23.63 -11.37
C ALA A 202 -14.90 -24.67 -10.95
N ASN A 203 -15.15 -24.79 -9.64
CA ASN A 203 -16.03 -25.80 -9.10
C ASN A 203 -17.52 -25.66 -9.49
N THR A 204 -18.14 -26.81 -9.69
CA THR A 204 -19.58 -27.04 -9.94
C THR A 204 -20.27 -27.22 -8.61
N ARG A 205 -21.36 -26.49 -8.39
CA ARG A 205 -22.13 -26.53 -7.13
C ARG A 205 -22.98 -27.79 -7.01
N LEU A 206 -23.52 -28.08 -5.83
CA LEU A 206 -24.32 -29.27 -5.51
C LEU A 206 -25.61 -29.41 -6.34
N ASP A 207 -26.11 -28.33 -6.93
CA ASP A 207 -27.20 -28.39 -7.91
C ASP A 207 -26.76 -28.93 -9.28
N GLY A 208 -25.46 -29.13 -9.48
CA GLY A 208 -24.82 -29.68 -10.66
C GLY A 208 -24.49 -28.66 -11.76
N TYR A 209 -24.57 -27.36 -11.52
CA TYR A 209 -24.20 -26.32 -12.50
C TYR A 209 -22.91 -25.58 -12.11
N LEU A 210 -22.21 -25.03 -13.10
CA LEU A 210 -21.20 -23.99 -12.86
C LEU A 210 -21.91 -22.65 -12.81
N HIS A 211 -21.94 -22.00 -11.65
CA HIS A 211 -22.62 -20.73 -11.46
C HIS A 211 -21.74 -19.58 -11.95
N LYS A 212 -22.32 -18.68 -12.75
CA LYS A 212 -21.69 -17.44 -13.23
C LYS A 212 -22.19 -16.25 -12.44
N THR A 213 -21.29 -15.32 -12.17
CA THR A 213 -21.55 -14.03 -11.50
C THR A 213 -21.75 -12.89 -12.51
N ASN A 214 -21.36 -13.08 -13.78
CA ASN A 214 -21.57 -12.08 -14.83
C ASN A 214 -23.03 -12.04 -15.34
N THR A 215 -23.42 -10.90 -15.92
CA THR A 215 -24.81 -10.62 -16.37
C THR A 215 -24.92 -10.39 -17.89
N ASN A 216 -23.84 -10.63 -18.63
CA ASN A 216 -23.76 -10.47 -20.09
C ASN A 216 -24.08 -11.77 -20.86
N ASP A 217 -24.56 -12.81 -20.15
CA ASP A 217 -24.77 -14.19 -20.61
C ASP A 217 -23.54 -14.88 -21.24
N SER A 218 -22.31 -14.37 -21.10
CA SER A 218 -21.15 -14.94 -21.79
C SER A 218 -20.44 -15.98 -20.93
N ILE A 219 -20.29 -17.20 -21.47
CA ILE A 219 -19.34 -18.19 -20.93
C ILE A 219 -17.91 -17.71 -21.20
N ASN A 220 -17.67 -17.18 -22.40
CA ASN A 220 -16.36 -16.73 -22.88
C ASN A 220 -16.14 -15.26 -22.52
N GLU A 221 -15.14 -14.99 -21.70
CA GLU A 221 -14.89 -13.68 -21.10
C GLU A 221 -13.50 -13.15 -21.50
N TYR A 222 -13.40 -11.84 -21.75
CA TYR A 222 -12.19 -11.12 -22.12
C TYR A 222 -11.77 -10.23 -20.94
N PRO A 223 -10.88 -10.68 -20.04
CA PRO A 223 -10.67 -10.03 -18.75
C PRO A 223 -9.52 -9.02 -18.75
N ASP A 224 -8.65 -9.07 -19.77
CA ASP A 224 -7.80 -7.94 -20.13
C ASP A 224 -8.25 -7.38 -21.49
N PRO A 225 -8.87 -6.18 -21.53
CA PRO A 225 -9.28 -5.53 -22.78
C PRO A 225 -8.13 -5.30 -23.78
N ARG A 226 -6.88 -5.26 -23.32
CA ARG A 226 -5.67 -5.10 -24.16
C ARG A 226 -5.30 -6.39 -24.90
N HIS A 227 -5.85 -7.54 -24.48
CA HIS A 227 -5.59 -8.84 -25.06
C HIS A 227 -6.87 -9.52 -25.61
N PRO A 228 -7.58 -8.91 -26.60
CA PRO A 228 -8.91 -9.33 -27.08
C PRO A 228 -8.94 -10.66 -27.87
N PHE A 229 -7.86 -11.45 -27.81
CA PHE A 229 -7.78 -12.80 -28.38
C PHE A 229 -7.66 -13.90 -27.31
N GLN A 230 -7.45 -13.52 -26.04
CA GLN A 230 -7.42 -14.44 -24.91
C GLN A 230 -8.81 -14.50 -24.25
N VAL A 231 -9.24 -15.70 -23.89
CA VAL A 231 -10.59 -15.98 -23.40
C VAL A 231 -10.51 -16.84 -22.15
N SER A 232 -11.30 -16.50 -21.13
CA SER A 232 -11.56 -17.37 -19.98
C SER A 232 -12.96 -17.96 -20.07
N VAL A 233 -13.13 -19.19 -19.60
CA VAL A 233 -14.45 -19.75 -19.26
C VAL A 233 -14.73 -19.73 -17.76
N GLU A 234 -13.81 -19.20 -16.95
CA GLU A 234 -13.77 -19.35 -15.49
C GLU A 234 -13.80 -18.01 -14.73
N TYR A 235 -13.45 -16.90 -15.40
CA TYR A 235 -13.20 -15.60 -14.78
C TYR A 235 -14.32 -15.07 -13.87
N SER A 236 -15.60 -15.30 -14.24
CA SER A 236 -16.76 -14.95 -13.40
C SER A 236 -17.45 -16.15 -12.74
N ASN A 237 -16.80 -17.31 -12.60
CA ASN A 237 -17.37 -18.43 -11.85
C ASN A 237 -17.57 -18.05 -10.37
N ASP A 238 -18.65 -18.53 -9.76
CA ASP A 238 -18.96 -18.40 -8.34
C ASP A 238 -18.11 -19.37 -7.49
N TYR A 239 -16.80 -19.09 -7.45
CA TYR A 239 -15.84 -19.87 -6.65
C TYR A 239 -16.15 -19.80 -5.15
N GLN A 240 -16.73 -18.68 -4.67
CA GLN A 240 -17.06 -18.51 -3.26
C GLN A 240 -18.23 -19.41 -2.84
N GLY A 241 -19.32 -19.39 -3.60
CA GLY A 241 -20.48 -20.25 -3.34
C GLY A 241 -20.19 -21.74 -3.52
N ALA A 242 -19.22 -22.10 -4.37
CA ALA A 242 -18.75 -23.47 -4.53
C ALA A 242 -17.80 -23.92 -3.39
N ALA A 243 -16.86 -23.07 -2.95
CA ALA A 243 -15.97 -23.38 -1.83
C ALA A 243 -16.73 -23.49 -0.50
N ALA A 244 -17.73 -22.63 -0.26
CA ALA A 244 -18.57 -22.70 0.92
C ALA A 244 -19.39 -24.01 1.01
N GLU A 245 -19.77 -24.60 -0.13
CA GLU A 245 -20.40 -25.93 -0.16
C GLU A 245 -19.41 -27.06 0.16
N VAL A 246 -18.13 -26.91 -0.19
CA VAL A 246 -17.05 -27.83 0.20
C VAL A 246 -16.77 -27.73 1.70
N LEU A 247 -16.61 -26.51 2.24
CA LEU A 247 -16.42 -26.28 3.67
C LEU A 247 -17.60 -26.85 4.50
N ALA A 248 -18.84 -26.66 4.06
CA ALA A 248 -20.01 -27.21 4.73
C ALA A 248 -20.03 -28.75 4.77
N LEU A 249 -19.51 -29.41 3.73
CA LEU A 249 -19.40 -30.88 3.68
C LEU A 249 -18.22 -31.42 4.47
N ASN A 250 -17.09 -30.73 4.47
CA ASN A 250 -15.98 -31.03 5.35
C ASN A 250 -16.41 -30.94 6.83
N GLN A 251 -17.24 -29.95 7.17
CA GLN A 251 -17.90 -29.86 8.47
C GLN A 251 -18.94 -30.99 8.68
N GLU A 252 -19.67 -31.44 7.66
CA GLU A 252 -20.57 -32.61 7.79
C GLU A 252 -19.78 -33.89 8.10
N ILE A 253 -18.58 -34.05 7.54
CA ILE A 253 -17.65 -35.17 7.81
C ILE A 253 -17.12 -35.12 9.25
N THR A 254 -16.54 -33.99 9.69
CA THR A 254 -15.95 -33.89 11.04
C THR A 254 -17.00 -33.93 12.15
N ASN A 255 -18.21 -33.40 11.94
CA ASN A 255 -19.33 -33.54 12.88
C ASN A 255 -19.83 -34.99 13.05
N GLN A 256 -19.42 -35.94 12.20
CA GLN A 256 -19.70 -37.37 12.36
C GLN A 256 -18.56 -38.13 13.07
N GLY A 257 -17.48 -37.45 13.48
CA GLY A 257 -16.32 -38.06 14.14
C GLY A 257 -15.35 -38.74 13.17
N TYR A 258 -15.31 -38.27 11.91
CA TYR A 258 -14.33 -38.68 10.91
C TYR A 258 -13.29 -37.56 10.72
N GLU A 259 -12.04 -37.93 10.53
CA GLU A 259 -10.96 -36.96 10.32
C GLU A 259 -10.91 -36.47 8.88
N MET A 260 -10.68 -35.17 8.67
CA MET A 260 -10.71 -34.54 7.36
C MET A 260 -9.33 -33.96 6.98
N ILE A 261 -8.72 -34.53 5.93
CA ILE A 261 -7.45 -34.09 5.36
C ILE A 261 -7.73 -33.47 3.99
N ASN A 262 -7.39 -32.19 3.82
CA ASN A 262 -7.58 -31.45 2.56
C ASN A 262 -6.24 -31.22 1.86
N ALA A 263 -6.09 -31.74 0.65
CA ALA A 263 -4.89 -31.63 -0.15
C ALA A 263 -5.14 -30.76 -1.40
N TYR A 264 -4.66 -29.53 -1.36
CA TYR A 264 -4.74 -28.56 -2.46
C TYR A 264 -3.48 -28.57 -3.33
N TRP A 265 -3.64 -28.73 -4.64
CA TRP A 265 -2.57 -28.44 -5.60
C TRP A 265 -3.13 -27.93 -6.93
N GLU A 266 -2.46 -26.93 -7.52
CA GLU A 266 -2.81 -26.34 -8.80
C GLU A 266 -1.54 -26.11 -9.63
N SER A 267 -1.62 -26.36 -10.94
CA SER A 267 -0.57 -26.11 -11.91
C SER A 267 -0.49 -24.63 -12.28
N VAL A 268 0.10 -23.84 -11.38
CA VAL A 268 0.33 -22.39 -11.55
C VAL A 268 1.07 -22.09 -12.86
N GLU A 269 1.97 -22.95 -13.33
CA GLU A 269 2.63 -22.81 -14.63
C GLU A 269 1.65 -22.97 -15.80
N SER A 270 0.76 -23.97 -15.78
CA SER A 270 -0.31 -24.15 -16.77
C SER A 270 -1.23 -22.92 -16.84
N LEU A 271 -1.71 -22.46 -15.67
CA LEU A 271 -2.55 -21.26 -15.57
C LEU A 271 -1.83 -19.98 -16.05
N SER A 272 -0.49 -19.91 -15.95
CA SER A 272 0.31 -18.76 -16.38
C SER A 272 0.47 -18.63 -17.90
N SER A 273 0.05 -19.66 -18.67
CA SER A 273 0.24 -19.69 -20.12
C SER A 273 -0.72 -18.72 -20.86
N VAL A 274 -0.28 -17.47 -20.98
CA VAL A 274 -0.92 -16.37 -21.73
C VAL A 274 -2.35 -16.01 -21.31
N ASN A 275 -2.44 -15.46 -20.08
CA ASN A 275 -3.51 -14.63 -19.50
C ASN A 275 -4.96 -14.88 -19.96
N SER A 276 -5.78 -15.50 -19.09
CA SER A 276 -7.22 -15.15 -19.03
C SER A 276 -7.85 -15.24 -17.63
N TYR A 277 -7.16 -15.76 -16.63
CA TYR A 277 -7.67 -15.80 -15.26
C TYR A 277 -6.57 -15.73 -14.19
N PHE A 278 -5.32 -16.03 -14.57
CA PHE A 278 -4.14 -16.12 -13.72
C PHE A 278 -4.01 -15.02 -12.65
N ASP A 279 -4.13 -13.75 -13.03
CA ASP A 279 -3.98 -12.64 -12.08
C ASP A 279 -5.06 -12.68 -11.00
N LYS A 280 -6.34 -12.82 -11.39
CA LYS A 280 -7.48 -12.98 -10.47
C LYS A 280 -7.40 -14.26 -9.64
N TYR A 281 -6.93 -15.37 -10.22
CA TYR A 281 -6.64 -16.58 -9.46
C TYR A 281 -5.58 -16.32 -8.38
N LYS A 282 -4.51 -15.60 -8.72
CA LYS A 282 -3.40 -15.30 -7.81
C LYS A 282 -3.77 -14.29 -6.71
N THR A 283 -4.62 -13.31 -6.99
CA THR A 283 -5.01 -12.25 -6.03
C THR A 283 -6.26 -12.55 -5.22
N GLU A 284 -7.23 -13.28 -5.78
CA GLU A 284 -8.55 -13.48 -5.16
C GLU A 284 -8.83 -14.96 -4.90
N VAL A 285 -8.79 -15.82 -5.93
CA VAL A 285 -9.44 -17.14 -5.85
C VAL A 285 -8.58 -18.21 -5.19
N GLY A 286 -7.32 -18.35 -5.58
CA GLY A 286 -6.38 -19.28 -4.96
C GLY A 286 -6.21 -19.03 -3.45
N PRO A 287 -6.02 -17.77 -2.99
CA PRO A 287 -6.02 -17.45 -1.56
C PRO A 287 -7.33 -17.83 -0.85
N PHE A 288 -8.48 -17.48 -1.41
CA PHE A 288 -9.79 -17.75 -0.80
C PHE A 288 -10.08 -19.25 -0.68
N VAL A 289 -9.88 -20.02 -1.76
CA VAL A 289 -10.16 -21.47 -1.77
C VAL A 289 -9.22 -22.23 -0.84
N LYS A 290 -7.96 -21.82 -0.72
CA LYS A 290 -7.03 -22.37 0.29
C LYS A 290 -7.48 -22.11 1.71
N GLN A 291 -7.97 -20.89 2.00
CA GLN A 291 -8.48 -20.54 3.33
C GLN A 291 -9.70 -21.39 3.72
N GLU A 292 -10.67 -21.53 2.82
CA GLU A 292 -11.87 -22.37 3.05
C GLU A 292 -11.51 -23.85 3.26
N LEU A 293 -10.56 -24.38 2.48
CA LEU A 293 -10.09 -25.77 2.64
C LEU A 293 -9.29 -25.99 3.93
N GLN A 294 -8.45 -25.03 4.33
CA GLN A 294 -7.74 -25.08 5.61
C GLN A 294 -8.70 -25.01 6.80
N GLN A 295 -9.75 -24.18 6.72
CA GLN A 295 -10.83 -24.13 7.71
C GLN A 295 -11.67 -25.42 7.74
N GLY A 296 -11.65 -26.21 6.66
CA GLY A 296 -12.33 -27.49 6.55
C GLY A 296 -11.47 -28.72 6.94
N SER A 297 -10.23 -28.54 7.40
CA SER A 297 -9.39 -29.66 7.88
C SER A 297 -9.62 -29.93 9.36
N SER A 298 -9.34 -31.16 9.82
CA SER A 298 -9.45 -31.55 11.25
C SER A 298 -8.52 -30.74 12.15
N THR A 299 -7.23 -30.67 11.79
CA THR A 299 -6.26 -29.75 12.42
C THR A 299 -5.60 -28.86 11.35
N PRO A 300 -4.91 -27.77 11.72
CA PRO A 300 -4.19 -26.93 10.76
C PRO A 300 -3.11 -27.68 9.97
N GLU A 301 -2.55 -28.75 10.55
CA GLU A 301 -1.58 -29.63 9.89
C GLU A 301 -2.24 -30.55 8.86
N ASP A 302 -3.53 -30.86 8.99
CA ASP A 302 -4.31 -31.65 8.02
C ASP A 302 -4.68 -30.88 6.74
N PHE A 303 -4.01 -29.76 6.46
CA PHE A 303 -4.11 -29.01 5.21
C PHE A 303 -2.78 -29.03 4.44
N ILE A 304 -2.79 -29.68 3.27
CA ILE A 304 -1.62 -29.80 2.40
C ILE A 304 -1.72 -28.79 1.27
N THR A 305 -0.66 -28.01 1.06
CA THR A 305 -0.53 -27.11 -0.11
C THR A 305 0.93 -26.95 -0.50
N SER A 306 1.25 -27.16 -1.77
CA SER A 306 2.56 -26.78 -2.32
C SER A 306 2.45 -26.13 -3.71
N GLN A 307 3.52 -25.45 -4.12
CA GLN A 307 3.74 -24.94 -5.47
C GLN A 307 4.45 -25.97 -6.38
N SER A 308 4.96 -27.07 -5.82
CA SER A 308 5.64 -28.15 -6.56
C SER A 308 4.89 -29.47 -6.38
N ILE A 309 4.77 -30.24 -7.47
CA ILE A 309 4.10 -31.55 -7.45
C ILE A 309 4.91 -32.60 -6.67
N ASP A 310 6.24 -32.54 -6.72
CA ASP A 310 7.13 -33.45 -5.97
C ASP A 310 7.03 -33.21 -4.46
N ASP A 311 6.91 -31.95 -4.05
CA ASP A 311 6.72 -31.55 -2.66
C ASP A 311 5.30 -31.85 -2.18
N PHE A 312 4.26 -31.51 -2.96
CA PHE A 312 2.88 -31.89 -2.68
C PHE A 312 2.70 -33.40 -2.47
N THR A 313 3.24 -34.22 -3.38
CA THR A 313 3.17 -35.68 -3.27
C THR A 313 4.07 -36.25 -2.16
N THR A 314 5.14 -35.55 -1.77
CA THR A 314 5.94 -35.90 -0.60
C THR A 314 5.19 -35.60 0.70
N GLN A 315 4.58 -34.42 0.82
CA GLN A 315 3.76 -34.04 1.97
C GLN A 315 2.53 -34.95 2.10
N LEU A 316 1.82 -35.26 1.00
CA LEU A 316 0.69 -36.19 0.98
C LEU A 316 1.08 -37.59 1.44
N LYS A 317 2.24 -38.11 1.01
CA LYS A 317 2.76 -39.39 1.54
C LYS A 317 3.14 -39.29 3.01
N GLN A 318 3.74 -38.19 3.43
CA GLN A 318 4.25 -38.04 4.78
C GLN A 318 3.12 -37.86 5.80
N ILE A 319 2.16 -36.96 5.58
CA ILE A 319 1.05 -36.76 6.53
C ILE A 319 0.14 -37.98 6.63
N VAL A 320 -0.23 -38.61 5.50
CA VAL A 320 -1.11 -39.77 5.56
C VAL A 320 -0.39 -40.96 6.22
N LYS A 321 0.93 -41.07 6.08
CA LYS A 321 1.74 -42.01 6.89
C LYS A 321 1.75 -41.62 8.38
N ASP A 322 1.95 -40.36 8.72
CA ASP A 322 2.03 -39.90 10.12
C ASP A 322 0.66 -39.97 10.85
N ARG A 323 -0.45 -39.94 10.10
CA ARG A 323 -1.81 -40.17 10.61
C ARG A 323 -2.19 -41.66 10.67
N LEU A 324 -1.79 -42.48 9.70
CA LEU A 324 -2.27 -43.88 9.57
C LEU A 324 -1.29 -44.96 10.07
N ALA A 325 -0.01 -44.65 10.32
CA ALA A 325 1.02 -45.65 10.64
C ALA A 325 1.51 -45.63 12.11
N GLN A 326 0.70 -45.13 13.05
CA GLN A 326 1.06 -45.09 14.47
C GLN A 326 0.80 -46.44 15.16
N SER A 327 1.79 -46.93 15.93
CA SER A 327 1.63 -48.11 16.78
C SER A 327 0.53 -47.91 17.83
N THR A 328 -0.33 -48.91 18.00
CA THR A 328 -1.30 -48.98 19.09
C THR A 328 -0.63 -48.82 20.45
N PRO A 329 -1.24 -48.06 21.38
CA PRO A 329 -0.80 -48.00 22.76
C PRO A 329 -0.73 -49.39 23.43
N ALA A 330 0.36 -49.66 24.14
CA ALA A 330 0.49 -50.84 24.98
C ALA A 330 0.07 -50.52 26.41
N THR A 331 -0.99 -51.16 26.90
CA THR A 331 -1.46 -51.06 28.29
C THR A 331 -0.97 -52.25 29.11
N ALA A 332 -0.06 -52.00 30.04
CA ALA A 332 0.30 -52.95 31.10
C ALA A 332 -0.60 -52.76 32.34
N SER A 333 -0.90 -53.86 33.03
CA SER A 333 -1.73 -53.89 34.23
C SER A 333 -1.22 -54.95 35.21
N LEU A 334 -0.57 -54.50 36.28
CA LEU A 334 0.02 -55.29 37.36
C LEU A 334 -0.92 -55.29 38.58
N THR A 335 -1.49 -56.43 38.90
CA THR A 335 -2.20 -56.65 40.17
C THR A 335 -1.19 -57.01 41.26
N ILE A 336 -1.12 -56.16 42.29
CA ILE A 336 -0.41 -56.42 43.53
C ILE A 336 -1.25 -57.37 44.41
N ALA A 337 -0.62 -58.18 45.24
CA ALA A 337 -1.34 -59.04 46.19
C ALA A 337 -1.88 -58.23 47.38
N ASN A 338 -3.10 -58.54 47.83
CA ASN A 338 -3.81 -57.84 48.93
C ASN A 338 -3.07 -57.81 50.28
N GLN A 339 -1.98 -58.56 50.42
CA GLN A 339 -1.09 -58.58 51.58
C GLN A 339 -0.11 -57.39 51.64
N PHE A 340 -0.07 -56.55 50.60
CA PHE A 340 0.80 -55.38 50.52
C PHE A 340 0.02 -54.13 50.08
N ASP A 341 0.26 -52.99 50.71
CA ASP A 341 -0.32 -51.70 50.32
C ASP A 341 0.63 -50.97 49.35
N ILE A 342 0.13 -50.48 48.23
CA ILE A 342 0.92 -49.72 47.25
C ILE A 342 1.30 -48.37 47.85
N GLN A 343 2.61 -48.11 47.95
CA GLN A 343 3.18 -46.86 48.47
C GLN A 343 3.43 -45.86 47.34
N SER A 344 3.93 -46.36 46.20
CA SER A 344 4.15 -45.58 44.98
C SER A 344 4.16 -46.49 43.75
N ALA A 345 3.87 -45.91 42.60
CA ALA A 345 4.19 -46.49 41.30
C ALA A 345 4.49 -45.37 40.29
N THR A 346 5.53 -45.55 39.50
CA THR A 346 5.87 -44.74 38.33
C THR A 346 6.19 -45.66 37.16
N ALA A 347 6.20 -45.14 35.95
CA ALA A 347 6.68 -45.88 34.79
C ALA A 347 7.51 -44.95 33.92
N THR A 348 8.54 -45.47 33.28
CA THR A 348 9.38 -44.69 32.36
C THR A 348 9.63 -45.45 31.05
N ASP A 349 9.89 -44.71 29.99
CA ASP A 349 10.27 -45.24 28.69
C ASP A 349 11.80 -45.53 28.60
N ASP A 350 12.27 -46.12 27.49
CA ASP A 350 13.70 -46.37 27.23
C ASP A 350 14.60 -45.10 27.26
N ALA A 351 14.04 -43.89 27.16
CA ALA A 351 14.76 -42.62 27.24
C ALA A 351 14.72 -41.99 28.64
N GLY A 352 13.88 -42.49 29.55
CA GLY A 352 13.68 -41.99 30.91
C GLY A 352 12.56 -40.96 31.05
N ASN A 353 11.69 -40.80 30.05
CA ASN A 353 10.49 -39.97 30.15
C ASN A 353 9.42 -40.67 30.99
N ASP A 354 8.66 -39.92 31.80
CA ASP A 354 7.56 -40.48 32.58
C ASP A 354 6.39 -40.95 31.69
N VAL A 355 5.94 -42.17 31.90
CA VAL A 355 4.77 -42.79 31.28
C VAL A 355 3.61 -42.75 32.28
N PRO A 356 2.40 -42.29 31.88
CA PRO A 356 1.27 -42.18 32.81
C PRO A 356 0.91 -43.49 33.51
N VAL A 357 0.92 -43.47 34.84
CA VAL A 357 0.50 -44.59 35.70
C VAL A 357 -0.80 -44.26 36.42
N GLN A 358 -1.73 -45.21 36.44
CA GLN A 358 -2.95 -45.18 37.24
C GLN A 358 -2.92 -46.29 38.29
N ILE A 359 -3.31 -45.99 39.52
CA ILE A 359 -3.49 -46.98 40.59
C ILE A 359 -4.99 -47.06 40.89
N ASN A 360 -5.59 -48.23 40.67
CA ASN A 360 -7.01 -48.49 40.93
C ASN A 360 -7.14 -49.68 41.89
N GLY A 361 -7.39 -49.36 43.17
CA GLY A 361 -7.31 -50.34 44.26
C GLY A 361 -5.94 -51.01 44.29
N GLN A 362 -5.92 -52.34 44.12
CA GLN A 362 -4.71 -53.15 44.17
C GLN A 362 -4.00 -53.30 42.81
N THR A 363 -4.44 -52.60 41.76
CA THR A 363 -3.91 -52.72 40.39
C THR A 363 -3.21 -51.44 39.95
N ILE A 364 -1.96 -51.58 39.50
CA ILE A 364 -1.14 -50.54 38.87
C ILE A 364 -1.26 -50.74 37.36
N SER A 365 -1.65 -49.72 36.60
CA SER A 365 -1.72 -49.79 35.13
C SER A 365 -0.94 -48.64 34.49
N ALA A 366 -0.21 -48.92 33.42
CA ALA A 366 0.59 -47.97 32.67
C ALA A 366 0.33 -48.14 31.18
N THR A 367 0.15 -47.04 30.44
CA THR A 367 -0.18 -47.09 29.01
C THR A 367 0.82 -46.24 28.24
N SER A 368 1.41 -46.79 27.17
CA SER A 368 2.29 -46.01 26.28
C SER A 368 1.54 -44.89 25.59
N THR A 369 2.25 -43.87 25.11
CA THR A 369 1.70 -42.95 24.10
C THR A 369 1.44 -43.69 22.78
N GLU A 370 0.54 -43.14 21.96
CA GLU A 370 0.31 -43.60 20.59
C GLU A 370 1.61 -43.42 19.77
N GLY A 371 1.92 -44.38 18.89
CA GLY A 371 3.15 -44.38 18.09
C GLY A 371 4.44 -44.81 18.81
N TYR A 372 4.46 -44.93 20.16
CA TYR A 372 5.67 -45.32 20.90
C TYR A 372 6.16 -46.75 20.55
N VAL A 373 7.47 -46.94 20.48
CA VAL A 373 8.13 -48.24 20.28
C VAL A 373 9.42 -48.28 21.11
N GLY A 374 9.54 -49.28 21.99
CA GLY A 374 10.62 -49.42 22.97
C GLY A 374 10.13 -50.17 24.20
N ASN A 375 10.93 -50.28 25.26
CA ASN A 375 10.48 -50.81 26.54
C ASN A 375 9.85 -49.72 27.40
N ILE A 376 8.87 -50.12 28.21
CA ILE A 376 8.37 -49.32 29.33
C ILE A 376 8.65 -50.10 30.60
N THR A 377 9.19 -49.43 31.62
CA THR A 377 9.55 -50.00 32.92
C THR A 377 8.69 -49.38 34.01
N ILE A 378 7.82 -50.18 34.62
CA ILE A 378 7.05 -49.82 35.81
C ILE A 378 7.93 -50.08 37.04
N HIS A 379 8.18 -49.03 37.82
CA HIS A 379 8.80 -49.08 39.14
C HIS A 379 7.70 -48.91 40.20
N TYR A 380 7.68 -49.75 41.23
CA TYR A 380 6.65 -49.70 42.27
C TYR A 380 7.18 -50.07 43.65
N GLU A 381 6.64 -49.44 44.68
CA GLU A 381 6.95 -49.77 46.08
C GLU A 381 5.69 -50.21 46.80
N VAL A 382 5.81 -51.29 47.58
CA VAL A 382 4.69 -51.86 48.34
C VAL A 382 5.15 -52.19 49.76
N LYS A 383 4.30 -51.90 50.75
CA LYS A 383 4.57 -52.22 52.16
C LYS A 383 3.69 -53.37 52.61
N GLU A 384 4.23 -54.31 53.38
CA GLU A 384 3.41 -55.38 53.99
C GLU A 384 2.32 -54.79 54.90
N ASN A 385 1.05 -55.17 54.68
CA ASN A 385 -0.06 -54.75 55.52
C ASN A 385 -0.43 -55.80 56.59
N THR A 386 -0.04 -57.06 56.37
CA THR A 386 -0.19 -58.21 57.27
C THR A 386 1.15 -58.93 57.48
N ALA A 387 1.24 -59.77 58.51
CA ALA A 387 2.37 -60.67 58.72
C ALA A 387 2.52 -61.69 57.57
N ILE A 388 3.75 -61.93 57.09
CA ILE A 388 4.06 -62.78 55.93
C ILE A 388 4.96 -63.97 56.35
N ASP A 389 4.34 -65.01 56.92
CA ASP A 389 5.05 -66.19 57.46
C ASP A 389 5.54 -67.19 56.39
N ALA A 390 5.21 -66.99 55.12
CA ALA A 390 5.56 -67.88 54.01
C ALA A 390 6.01 -67.10 52.77
N ALA A 391 6.66 -67.79 51.83
CA ALA A 391 6.94 -67.21 50.52
C ALA A 391 5.62 -66.88 49.80
N THR A 392 5.48 -65.64 49.34
CA THR A 392 4.19 -65.04 48.96
C THR A 392 4.33 -64.28 47.64
N LEU A 393 3.31 -64.37 46.79
CA LEU A 393 3.20 -63.57 45.57
C LEU A 393 3.06 -62.08 45.92
N VAL A 394 3.86 -61.22 45.31
CA VAL A 394 3.78 -59.75 45.48
C VAL A 394 3.04 -59.13 44.32
N SER A 395 3.35 -59.53 43.09
CA SER A 395 2.74 -58.99 41.88
C SER A 395 2.67 -60.01 40.74
N SER A 396 1.64 -59.84 39.91
CA SER A 396 1.37 -60.56 38.66
C SER A 396 0.57 -59.63 37.74
N GLY A 397 0.44 -59.91 36.44
CA GLY A 397 -0.34 -59.02 35.58
C GLY A 397 -0.22 -59.30 34.10
N THR A 398 -0.91 -58.51 33.29
CA THR A 398 -0.91 -58.60 31.83
C THR A 398 -0.34 -57.34 31.17
N MET A 399 0.07 -57.47 29.92
CA MET A 399 0.24 -56.37 28.98
C MET A 399 -0.57 -56.68 27.72
N ASN A 400 -1.31 -55.69 27.23
CA ASN A 400 -2.10 -55.77 26.02
C ASN A 400 -1.70 -54.63 25.07
N GLN A 401 -1.39 -54.96 23.81
CA GLN A 401 -1.12 -54.01 22.74
C GLN A 401 -1.85 -54.49 21.49
N GLY A 402 -2.86 -53.75 21.02
CA GLY A 402 -3.70 -54.19 19.92
C GLY A 402 -4.34 -55.55 20.19
N THR A 403 -3.96 -56.56 19.40
CA THR A 403 -4.39 -57.96 19.57
C THR A 403 -3.41 -58.82 20.40
N ILE A 404 -2.23 -58.30 20.72
CA ILE A 404 -1.18 -59.00 21.47
C ILE A 404 -1.47 -58.89 22.98
N ALA A 405 -1.73 -60.03 23.63
CA ALA A 405 -1.82 -60.14 25.09
C ALA A 405 -0.70 -61.03 25.63
N LYS A 406 0.00 -60.57 26.69
CA LYS A 406 1.08 -61.31 27.37
C LYS A 406 0.98 -61.19 28.88
N GLU A 407 1.27 -62.27 29.60
CA GLU A 407 1.41 -62.26 31.06
C GLU A 407 2.82 -61.80 31.46
N PHE A 408 2.93 -61.00 32.53
CA PHE A 408 4.17 -60.79 33.25
C PHE A 408 4.51 -62.04 34.08
N PRO A 409 5.80 -62.37 34.29
CA PRO A 409 6.16 -63.41 35.24
C PRO A 409 5.72 -63.03 36.67
N GLU A 410 5.35 -64.02 37.48
CA GLU A 410 5.03 -63.81 38.90
C GLU A 410 6.26 -63.39 39.70
N ALA A 411 6.16 -62.28 40.44
CA ALA A 411 7.21 -61.84 41.35
C ALA A 411 6.85 -62.20 42.81
N THR A 412 7.63 -63.11 43.40
CA THR A 412 7.40 -63.66 44.74
C THR A 412 8.49 -63.26 45.72
N ILE A 413 8.13 -62.96 46.97
CA ILE A 413 9.06 -62.65 48.06
C ILE A 413 9.12 -63.81 49.07
N PRO A 414 10.29 -64.13 49.68
CA PRO A 414 10.37 -65.03 50.83
C PRO A 414 9.62 -64.48 52.07
N LYS A 415 9.42 -65.29 53.10
CA LYS A 415 8.77 -64.85 54.36
C LYS A 415 9.51 -63.68 55.04
N ASN A 416 8.79 -62.90 55.84
CA ASN A 416 9.34 -61.88 56.74
C ASN A 416 9.63 -62.52 58.12
N ASP A 417 10.89 -62.50 58.56
CA ASP A 417 11.30 -63.10 59.83
C ASP A 417 10.99 -62.23 61.07
N ASN A 418 10.63 -60.97 60.90
CA ASN A 418 10.43 -59.97 61.97
C ASN A 418 8.96 -59.73 62.35
N ALA A 419 8.00 -60.32 61.63
CA ALA A 419 6.59 -59.93 61.53
C ALA A 419 5.71 -59.91 62.82
N HIS A 420 6.27 -60.12 64.02
CA HIS A 420 5.52 -60.27 65.29
C HIS A 420 6.14 -59.54 66.51
N ALA A 421 7.12 -58.65 66.33
CA ALA A 421 7.87 -58.06 67.45
C ALA A 421 7.37 -56.68 67.97
N CYS A 422 6.23 -56.17 67.48
CA CYS A 422 5.85 -54.74 67.57
C CYS A 422 4.42 -54.48 68.14
N ASP A 423 4.14 -54.87 69.38
CA ASP A 423 2.83 -54.62 70.03
C ASP A 423 2.90 -53.43 71.02
N VAL A 424 2.02 -52.44 70.81
CA VAL A 424 1.94 -51.07 71.38
C VAL A 424 3.15 -50.13 71.16
N THR A 425 2.90 -48.99 70.50
CA THR A 425 3.88 -47.96 70.09
C THR A 425 3.38 -46.54 70.37
N PRO A 426 4.26 -45.56 70.66
CA PRO A 426 3.93 -44.13 70.62
C PRO A 426 3.55 -43.66 69.20
N GLU A 427 2.90 -42.50 69.10
CA GLU A 427 2.63 -41.82 67.83
C GLU A 427 3.24 -40.42 67.86
N ASP A 428 4.19 -40.18 66.95
CA ASP A 428 4.83 -38.87 66.76
C ASP A 428 3.89 -37.88 66.05
N PRO A 429 4.05 -36.56 66.28
CA PRO A 429 3.32 -35.55 65.53
C PRO A 429 3.73 -35.51 64.05
N THR A 430 2.83 -35.04 63.20
CA THR A 430 3.05 -34.86 61.75
C THR A 430 2.49 -33.54 61.26
N ILE A 431 3.08 -33.04 60.17
CA ILE A 431 2.63 -31.84 59.44
C ILE A 431 2.60 -32.13 57.93
N THR A 432 1.54 -31.69 57.27
CA THR A 432 1.35 -31.75 55.82
C THR A 432 0.82 -30.41 55.32
N LYS A 433 1.04 -30.09 54.04
CA LYS A 433 0.56 -28.87 53.42
C LYS A 433 -0.01 -29.15 52.03
N ASP A 434 -1.15 -28.55 51.73
CA ASP A 434 -1.74 -28.58 50.39
C ASP A 434 -2.23 -27.17 49.99
N ILE A 435 -2.60 -27.05 48.72
CA ILE A 435 -3.25 -25.88 48.13
C ILE A 435 -4.56 -26.36 47.52
N GLU A 436 -5.71 -25.81 47.95
CA GLU A 436 -7.03 -26.26 47.50
C GLU A 436 -7.27 -27.79 47.61
N ASN A 437 -6.65 -28.45 48.59
CA ASN A 437 -6.64 -29.92 48.77
C ASN A 437 -5.88 -30.70 47.68
N GLN A 438 -4.97 -30.02 46.96
CA GLN A 438 -4.11 -30.52 45.90
C GLN A 438 -2.62 -30.25 46.20
N LYS A 439 -1.71 -30.90 45.47
CA LYS A 439 -0.25 -30.64 45.58
C LYS A 439 0.21 -29.47 44.70
N HIS A 440 -0.60 -29.09 43.73
CA HIS A 440 -0.34 -28.04 42.76
C HIS A 440 -1.63 -27.29 42.46
N LEU A 441 -1.54 -26.04 42.01
CA LEU A 441 -2.66 -25.28 41.46
C LEU A 441 -2.17 -24.40 40.31
N ASP A 442 -2.72 -24.61 39.12
CA ASP A 442 -2.61 -23.67 38.01
C ASP A 442 -3.72 -22.62 38.13
N LEU A 443 -3.35 -21.34 38.22
CA LEU A 443 -4.30 -20.24 38.32
C LEU A 443 -4.79 -19.82 36.93
N THR A 444 -6.09 -19.65 36.77
CA THR A 444 -6.67 -19.15 35.51
C THR A 444 -6.49 -17.62 35.39
N ASN A 445 -6.61 -16.89 36.50
CA ASN A 445 -6.44 -15.44 36.56
C ASN A 445 -5.52 -15.07 37.74
N ARG A 446 -4.74 -13.98 37.64
CA ARG A 446 -3.87 -13.53 38.75
C ARG A 446 -4.64 -13.00 39.97
N GLU A 447 -5.88 -12.58 39.77
CA GLU A 447 -6.77 -12.12 40.84
C GLU A 447 -7.48 -13.26 41.59
N ASP A 448 -7.36 -14.52 41.12
CA ASP A 448 -7.96 -15.67 41.79
C ASP A 448 -7.27 -15.92 43.14
N SER A 449 -8.07 -15.96 44.22
CA SER A 449 -7.60 -16.27 45.57
C SER A 449 -7.68 -17.77 45.86
N PHE A 450 -6.68 -18.29 46.58
CA PHE A 450 -6.52 -19.72 46.86
C PHE A 450 -6.03 -19.98 48.29
N ASP A 451 -6.50 -21.07 48.89
CA ASP A 451 -6.23 -21.47 50.26
C ASP A 451 -5.06 -22.48 50.36
N TRP A 452 -4.03 -22.13 51.13
CA TRP A 452 -3.05 -23.08 51.64
C TRP A 452 -3.58 -23.72 52.93
N HIS A 453 -3.66 -25.05 52.99
CA HIS A 453 -4.03 -25.77 54.21
C HIS A 453 -2.80 -26.42 54.85
N VAL A 454 -2.41 -25.92 56.03
CA VAL A 454 -1.38 -26.51 56.89
C VAL A 454 -2.07 -27.43 57.89
N LYS A 455 -1.96 -28.75 57.68
CA LYS A 455 -2.68 -29.80 58.42
C LYS A 455 -1.71 -30.53 59.35
N THR A 456 -1.96 -30.49 60.67
CA THR A 456 -1.12 -31.16 61.68
C THR A 456 -1.91 -32.15 62.54
N ALA A 457 -1.31 -33.31 62.79
CA ALA A 457 -1.73 -34.24 63.83
C ALA A 457 -0.68 -34.22 64.95
N PHE A 458 -1.09 -34.12 66.21
CA PHE A 458 -0.16 -33.78 67.30
C PHE A 458 0.47 -34.97 68.04
N GLY A 459 0.26 -36.21 67.56
CA GLY A 459 0.77 -37.42 68.22
C GLY A 459 0.11 -37.66 69.58
N ASN A 460 0.66 -38.55 70.40
CA ASN A 460 0.03 -38.96 71.67
C ASN A 460 0.80 -38.63 72.98
N GLU A 461 1.96 -37.96 72.91
CA GLU A 461 2.77 -37.56 74.09
C GLU A 461 2.77 -36.05 74.44
N THR A 462 1.77 -35.28 73.97
CA THR A 462 1.75 -33.80 74.04
C THR A 462 1.78 -33.19 75.45
N SER A 463 1.42 -33.97 76.48
CA SER A 463 1.36 -33.54 77.89
C SER A 463 2.64 -32.89 78.44
N THR A 464 3.79 -33.23 77.85
CA THR A 464 5.13 -32.82 78.31
C THR A 464 5.66 -31.53 77.66
N TRP A 465 5.01 -31.04 76.61
CA TRP A 465 5.58 -30.05 75.71
C TRP A 465 5.67 -28.62 76.29
N THR A 466 6.71 -27.89 75.88
CA THR A 466 6.91 -26.48 76.20
C THR A 466 6.34 -25.54 75.12
N GLN A 467 6.36 -25.95 73.85
CA GLN A 467 5.87 -25.16 72.71
C GLN A 467 4.88 -25.94 71.82
N ALA A 468 3.98 -25.23 71.16
CA ALA A 468 3.13 -25.72 70.07
C ALA A 468 2.72 -24.55 69.17
N SER A 469 3.27 -24.46 67.96
CA SER A 469 2.90 -23.41 66.99
C SER A 469 3.03 -23.86 65.54
N LEU A 470 2.15 -23.35 64.69
CA LEU A 470 2.20 -23.47 63.24
C LEU A 470 2.81 -22.21 62.66
N VAL A 471 3.74 -22.34 61.72
CA VAL A 471 4.50 -21.22 61.14
C VAL A 471 4.57 -21.37 59.62
N ASP A 472 4.42 -20.28 58.88
CA ASP A 472 4.35 -20.29 57.42
C ASP A 472 5.05 -19.04 56.85
N ASP A 473 6.01 -19.20 55.94
CA ASP A 473 6.71 -18.09 55.28
C ASP A 473 6.20 -17.93 53.84
N ILE A 474 5.15 -17.12 53.67
CA ILE A 474 4.50 -16.90 52.37
C ILE A 474 5.45 -16.11 51.45
N ASN A 475 5.49 -16.49 50.16
CA ASN A 475 6.33 -15.83 49.16
C ASN A 475 5.98 -14.32 49.05
N GLN A 476 6.99 -13.49 48.82
CA GLN A 476 6.84 -12.03 48.74
C GLN A 476 6.03 -11.55 47.51
N LEU A 477 5.80 -12.39 46.50
CA LEU A 477 4.92 -12.11 45.35
C LEU A 477 3.43 -12.37 45.63
N LEU A 478 3.09 -12.88 46.82
CA LEU A 478 1.71 -13.15 47.23
C LEU A 478 1.25 -12.17 48.32
N ASP A 479 -0.04 -11.84 48.32
CA ASP A 479 -0.74 -11.16 49.42
C ASP A 479 -1.49 -12.19 50.28
N ILE A 480 -1.50 -11.98 51.60
CA ILE A 480 -2.31 -12.74 52.55
C ILE A 480 -3.65 -12.02 52.74
N ILE A 481 -4.75 -12.73 52.53
CA ILE A 481 -6.13 -12.20 52.58
C ILE A 481 -6.78 -12.52 53.93
N ASP A 482 -6.70 -13.77 54.38
CA ASP A 482 -7.27 -14.24 55.66
C ASP A 482 -6.43 -15.39 56.26
N VAL A 483 -6.52 -15.60 57.57
CA VAL A 483 -5.87 -16.71 58.29
C VAL A 483 -6.81 -17.25 59.36
N LYS A 484 -7.11 -18.54 59.28
CA LYS A 484 -8.10 -19.22 60.12
C LYS A 484 -7.64 -20.61 60.54
N VAL A 485 -7.95 -21.04 61.76
CA VAL A 485 -7.60 -22.38 62.26
C VAL A 485 -8.84 -23.17 62.64
N THR A 486 -8.92 -24.43 62.20
CA THR A 486 -10.02 -25.35 62.47
C THR A 486 -9.55 -26.63 63.17
N ASP A 487 -10.43 -27.23 63.99
CA ASP A 487 -10.23 -28.55 64.62
C ASP A 487 -10.64 -29.70 63.68
N GLU A 488 -10.49 -30.96 64.11
CA GLU A 488 -10.80 -32.15 63.28
C GLU A 488 -12.26 -32.25 62.83
N ASN A 489 -13.15 -31.43 63.39
CA ASN A 489 -14.57 -31.37 63.04
C ASN A 489 -14.87 -30.17 62.10
N GLY A 490 -13.85 -29.47 61.61
CA GLY A 490 -13.97 -28.27 60.77
C GLY A 490 -14.47 -27.03 61.52
N LYS A 491 -14.54 -27.09 62.87
CA LYS A 491 -15.00 -25.96 63.68
C LYS A 491 -13.85 -24.97 63.88
N ASP A 492 -14.16 -23.68 63.77
CA ASP A 492 -13.22 -22.59 64.04
C ASP A 492 -12.73 -22.62 65.50
N VAL A 493 -11.41 -22.67 65.64
CA VAL A 493 -10.66 -22.68 66.89
C VAL A 493 -9.51 -21.67 66.85
N THR A 494 -9.56 -20.68 65.97
CA THR A 494 -8.56 -19.60 65.88
C THR A 494 -8.42 -18.85 67.21
N ALA A 495 -9.51 -18.76 67.99
CA ALA A 495 -9.52 -18.19 69.34
C ALA A 495 -8.81 -19.05 70.42
N ASN A 496 -8.42 -20.29 70.11
CA ASN A 496 -7.63 -21.15 71.01
C ASN A 496 -6.12 -20.86 70.94
N GLY A 497 -5.67 -19.98 70.04
CA GLY A 497 -4.27 -19.56 69.93
C GLY A 497 -4.12 -18.05 69.74
N THR A 498 -2.95 -17.63 69.27
CA THR A 498 -2.63 -16.25 68.87
C THR A 498 -2.10 -16.28 67.44
N VAL A 499 -2.79 -15.62 66.51
CA VAL A 499 -2.31 -15.39 65.14
C VAL A 499 -1.46 -14.11 65.12
N THR A 500 -0.25 -14.22 64.57
CA THR A 500 0.65 -13.09 64.27
C THR A 500 0.97 -13.11 62.77
N GLN A 501 1.00 -11.94 62.14
CA GLN A 501 1.36 -11.77 60.73
C GLN A 501 2.39 -10.64 60.59
N GLU A 502 3.62 -10.95 60.21
CA GLU A 502 4.70 -9.97 60.02
C GLU A 502 5.58 -10.35 58.83
N ASN A 503 5.86 -9.42 57.89
CA ASN A 503 6.77 -9.64 56.74
C ASN A 503 6.39 -10.84 55.82
N ASN A 504 5.10 -11.08 55.58
CA ASN A 504 4.53 -12.29 54.96
C ASN A 504 4.72 -13.61 55.73
N LYS A 505 5.25 -13.57 56.96
CA LYS A 505 5.27 -14.72 57.87
C LYS A 505 3.96 -14.78 58.67
N VAL A 506 3.28 -15.93 58.64
CA VAL A 506 2.14 -16.25 59.50
C VAL A 506 2.60 -17.18 60.62
N THR A 507 2.24 -16.85 61.86
CA THR A 507 2.47 -17.72 63.03
C THR A 507 1.17 -17.88 63.81
N PHE A 508 0.77 -19.12 64.09
CA PHE A 508 -0.29 -19.45 65.04
C PHE A 508 0.30 -20.17 66.25
N GLU A 509 0.44 -19.46 67.38
CA GLU A 509 0.87 -20.05 68.65
C GLU A 509 -0.34 -20.58 69.43
N MET A 510 -0.35 -21.85 69.80
CA MET A 510 -1.46 -22.46 70.52
C MET A 510 -1.41 -22.09 72.01
N ASN A 511 -2.55 -21.72 72.62
CA ASN A 511 -2.59 -21.48 74.06
C ASN A 511 -2.59 -22.80 74.84
N LYS A 512 -1.94 -22.81 76.00
CA LYS A 512 -2.02 -23.94 76.95
C LYS A 512 -3.40 -24.00 77.61
N GLN A 513 -3.94 -25.21 77.79
CA GLN A 513 -5.13 -25.45 78.60
C GLN A 513 -4.72 -26.19 79.88
N ALA A 514 -5.15 -25.69 81.04
CA ALA A 514 -4.70 -26.18 82.35
C ALA A 514 -3.16 -26.33 82.47
N ASP A 515 -2.42 -25.33 81.96
CA ASP A 515 -0.96 -25.24 81.92
C ASP A 515 -0.23 -26.33 81.09
N SER A 516 -0.95 -27.09 80.24
CA SER A 516 -0.39 -28.12 79.35
C SER A 516 -0.95 -28.05 77.91
N TYR A 517 -0.36 -28.85 77.02
CA TYR A 517 -0.82 -29.15 75.65
C TYR A 517 -1.45 -30.55 75.53
N ASP A 518 -1.71 -31.23 76.66
CA ASP A 518 -2.35 -32.56 76.73
C ASP A 518 -3.65 -32.67 75.90
N TYR A 519 -4.40 -31.56 75.78
CA TYR A 519 -5.62 -31.47 74.97
C TYR A 519 -5.41 -31.59 73.43
N LEU A 520 -4.16 -31.52 72.96
CA LEU A 520 -3.80 -31.79 71.56
C LEU A 520 -3.57 -33.28 71.29
N SER A 521 -3.42 -34.12 72.33
CA SER A 521 -3.08 -35.54 72.19
C SER A 521 -4.15 -36.30 71.38
N GLY A 522 -3.74 -36.90 70.25
CA GLY A 522 -4.62 -37.59 69.31
C GLY A 522 -5.52 -36.69 68.44
N HIS A 523 -5.40 -35.36 68.52
CA HIS A 523 -6.20 -34.41 67.75
C HIS A 523 -5.47 -33.85 66.52
N THR A 524 -6.25 -33.34 65.56
CA THR A 524 -5.72 -32.73 64.32
C THR A 524 -6.27 -31.33 64.10
N TYR A 525 -5.43 -30.41 63.62
CA TYR A 525 -5.81 -29.02 63.35
C TYR A 525 -5.39 -28.62 61.94
N THR A 526 -6.17 -27.72 61.32
CA THR A 526 -5.88 -27.16 60.00
C THR A 526 -5.81 -25.64 60.07
N MET A 527 -4.63 -25.06 59.85
CA MET A 527 -4.47 -23.62 59.59
C MET A 527 -4.63 -23.38 58.10
N THR A 528 -5.62 -22.58 57.74
CA THR A 528 -5.93 -22.15 56.37
C THR A 528 -5.39 -20.73 56.19
N ILE A 529 -4.62 -20.49 55.14
CA ILE A 529 -4.10 -19.17 54.76
C ILE A 529 -4.58 -18.88 53.35
N THR A 530 -5.54 -17.96 53.22
CA THR A 530 -6.03 -17.49 51.92
C THR A 530 -5.03 -16.50 51.34
N THR A 531 -4.55 -16.73 50.13
CA THR A 531 -3.61 -15.83 49.42
C THR A 531 -4.05 -15.55 47.99
N LYS A 532 -3.46 -14.53 47.36
CA LYS A 532 -3.51 -14.32 45.90
C LYS A 532 -2.19 -13.76 45.38
N ILE A 533 -2.01 -13.68 44.06
CA ILE A 533 -0.87 -12.95 43.46
C ILE A 533 -1.05 -11.44 43.69
N LYS A 534 0.06 -10.75 43.96
CA LYS A 534 0.08 -9.29 44.12
C LYS A 534 -0.28 -8.55 42.83
N THR A 535 -1.05 -7.48 42.99
CA THR A 535 -1.53 -6.64 41.86
C THR A 535 -0.43 -5.90 41.12
N ASP A 536 0.77 -5.79 41.71
CA ASP A 536 1.95 -5.14 41.15
C ASP A 536 3.09 -6.11 40.78
N ALA A 537 2.88 -7.43 40.89
CA ALA A 537 3.87 -8.43 40.46
C ALA A 537 3.98 -8.49 38.92
N THR A 538 5.18 -8.26 38.42
CA THR A 538 5.46 -8.20 36.97
C THR A 538 5.70 -9.58 36.36
N ASP A 539 5.54 -9.68 35.04
CA ASP A 539 5.82 -10.89 34.27
C ASP A 539 7.30 -11.29 34.35
N GLU A 540 8.21 -10.32 34.44
CA GLU A 540 9.65 -10.54 34.66
C GLU A 540 9.94 -11.18 36.03
N GLU A 541 9.19 -10.81 37.08
CA GLU A 541 9.32 -11.40 38.42
C GLU A 541 8.67 -12.78 38.54
N LEU A 542 7.64 -13.07 37.73
CA LEU A 542 6.90 -14.33 37.73
C LEU A 542 7.52 -15.39 36.80
N ALA A 543 8.13 -14.97 35.68
CA ALA A 543 8.78 -15.85 34.70
C ALA A 543 9.70 -16.92 35.32
N PRO A 544 10.66 -16.61 36.22
CA PRO A 544 11.53 -17.65 36.80
C PRO A 544 10.78 -18.66 37.68
N TYR A 545 9.58 -18.34 38.20
CA TYR A 545 8.74 -19.30 38.90
C TYR A 545 7.89 -20.15 37.94
N ILE A 546 7.45 -19.58 36.82
CA ILE A 546 6.77 -20.32 35.74
C ILE A 546 7.72 -21.38 35.15
N GLU A 547 8.97 -20.99 34.86
CA GLU A 547 10.04 -21.92 34.44
C GLU A 547 10.35 -23.03 35.48
N GLN A 548 10.03 -22.82 36.75
CA GLN A 548 10.31 -23.74 37.86
C GLN A 548 9.10 -24.60 38.31
N GLY A 549 7.96 -24.52 37.62
CA GLY A 549 6.75 -25.27 38.01
C GLY A 549 5.96 -24.64 39.16
N GLY A 550 5.90 -23.31 39.18
CA GLY A 550 5.10 -22.52 40.10
C GLY A 550 5.84 -22.07 41.37
N ILE A 551 5.23 -21.13 42.10
CA ILE A 551 5.73 -20.56 43.35
C ILE A 551 5.62 -21.61 44.46
N PRO A 552 6.71 -22.11 45.06
CA PRO A 552 6.66 -23.11 46.11
C PRO A 552 6.40 -22.48 47.49
N ASN A 553 5.67 -23.19 48.34
CA ASN A 553 5.37 -22.75 49.70
C ASN A 553 5.60 -23.88 50.74
N GLN A 554 6.10 -23.57 51.93
CA GLN A 554 6.36 -24.53 53.01
C GLN A 554 5.94 -23.98 54.38
N ALA A 555 5.33 -24.82 55.20
CA ALA A 555 4.98 -24.52 56.60
C ALA A 555 5.68 -25.47 57.57
N ASP A 556 5.87 -24.99 58.80
CA ASP A 556 6.57 -25.64 59.89
C ASP A 556 5.66 -25.81 61.11
N LEU A 557 5.86 -26.92 61.84
CA LEU A 557 5.29 -27.17 63.15
C LEU A 557 6.43 -27.11 64.18
N ASN A 558 6.42 -26.10 65.06
CA ASN A 558 7.26 -26.10 66.27
C ASN A 558 6.49 -26.79 67.39
N PHE A 559 7.03 -27.85 67.95
CA PHE A 559 6.35 -28.72 68.92
C PHE A 559 7.30 -29.09 70.06
N GLY A 560 6.92 -30.01 70.96
CA GLY A 560 7.87 -30.62 71.89
C GLY A 560 8.54 -29.59 72.81
N ASN A 561 9.87 -29.58 72.79
CA ASN A 561 10.73 -28.65 73.51
C ASN A 561 11.22 -27.53 72.58
N GLU A 562 11.74 -26.44 73.16
CA GLU A 562 12.36 -25.33 72.41
C GLU A 562 13.48 -25.84 71.47
N GLY A 563 13.19 -25.88 70.17
CA GLY A 563 14.08 -26.37 69.11
C GLY A 563 13.55 -27.58 68.32
N ASP A 564 12.48 -28.25 68.77
CA ASP A 564 11.87 -29.37 68.03
C ASP A 564 10.93 -28.81 66.93
N VAL A 565 11.28 -29.06 65.66
CA VAL A 565 10.56 -28.54 64.47
C VAL A 565 10.37 -29.65 63.42
N LEU A 566 9.17 -29.71 62.82
CA LEU A 566 8.88 -30.52 61.63
C LEU A 566 8.49 -29.63 60.45
N HIS A 567 8.94 -29.98 59.25
CA HIS A 567 8.64 -29.26 58.01
C HIS A 567 7.61 -30.03 57.17
N SER A 568 6.64 -29.33 56.60
CA SER A 568 5.68 -29.89 55.62
C SER A 568 6.32 -30.19 54.27
N ASN A 569 5.59 -30.91 53.41
CA ASN A 569 5.85 -30.96 51.98
C ASN A 569 5.65 -29.57 51.32
N LYS A 570 6.16 -29.40 50.10
CA LYS A 570 6.10 -28.14 49.34
C LYS A 570 5.09 -28.22 48.18
N PRO A 571 3.82 -27.87 48.39
CA PRO A 571 2.94 -27.56 47.27
C PRO A 571 3.40 -26.29 46.54
N THR A 572 3.03 -26.16 45.26
CA THR A 572 3.37 -25.00 44.42
C THR A 572 2.14 -24.43 43.71
N VAL A 573 2.20 -23.16 43.27
CA VAL A 573 1.12 -22.49 42.53
C VAL A 573 1.65 -21.80 41.27
N THR A 574 1.11 -22.13 40.10
CA THR A 574 1.54 -21.57 38.81
C THR A 574 0.69 -20.35 38.46
N PRO A 575 1.29 -19.15 38.28
CA PRO A 575 0.61 -18.01 37.66
C PRO A 575 0.21 -18.34 36.22
N PRO A 576 -0.90 -17.81 35.68
CA PRO A 576 -1.22 -17.96 34.26
C PRO A 576 -0.08 -17.40 33.41
N ALA A 577 0.39 -18.21 32.45
CA ALA A 577 1.40 -17.81 31.48
C ALA A 577 0.89 -16.65 30.61
N PRO A 578 1.77 -15.74 30.15
CA PRO A 578 1.40 -14.75 29.16
C PRO A 578 0.93 -15.46 27.87
N THR A 579 -0.12 -14.93 27.24
CA THR A 579 -0.56 -15.41 25.93
C THR A 579 0.48 -15.00 24.89
N PRO A 580 0.95 -15.89 23.99
CA PRO A 580 1.87 -15.50 22.92
C PRO A 580 1.29 -14.37 22.07
N GLU A 581 2.10 -13.34 21.86
CA GLU A 581 1.80 -12.22 20.97
C GLU A 581 2.82 -12.19 19.83
N ASP A 582 2.35 -12.26 18.59
CA ASP A 582 3.19 -12.14 17.39
C ASP A 582 3.70 -10.70 17.19
N PRO A 583 4.90 -10.53 16.59
CA PRO A 583 5.35 -9.21 16.14
C PRO A 583 4.45 -8.67 15.01
N THR A 584 4.31 -7.35 14.94
CA THR A 584 3.56 -6.66 13.89
C THR A 584 4.31 -5.42 13.40
N ILE A 585 4.23 -5.14 12.09
CA ILE A 585 4.82 -3.95 11.46
C ILE A 585 3.75 -3.16 10.69
N THR A 586 3.72 -1.86 10.90
CA THR A 586 2.85 -0.90 10.20
C THR A 586 3.65 0.32 9.76
N LYS A 587 3.17 1.03 8.74
CA LYS A 587 3.86 2.19 8.16
C LYS A 587 2.85 3.29 7.87
N ASP A 588 3.11 4.50 8.36
CA ASP A 588 2.32 5.69 8.02
C ASP A 588 3.20 6.80 7.44
N ILE A 589 2.57 7.77 6.80
CA ILE A 589 3.13 9.07 6.48
C ILE A 589 2.46 10.14 7.34
N GLU A 590 3.21 10.67 8.30
CA GLU A 590 2.76 11.66 9.29
C GLU A 590 1.44 11.33 10.01
N GLY A 591 1.18 10.04 10.24
CA GLY A 591 -0.04 9.51 10.88
C GLY A 591 -1.20 9.17 9.91
N GLN A 592 -0.95 9.12 8.60
CA GLN A 592 -1.93 8.87 7.54
C GLN A 592 -1.42 7.81 6.55
N ASP A 593 -2.30 7.20 5.75
CA ASP A 593 -1.90 6.31 4.63
C ASP A 593 -1.53 7.09 3.34
N HIS A 594 -1.85 8.38 3.27
CA HIS A 594 -1.60 9.23 2.10
C HIS A 594 -1.21 10.65 2.52
N LEU A 595 -0.39 11.33 1.72
CA LEU A 595 -0.08 12.75 1.89
C LEU A 595 0.06 13.47 0.54
N ASP A 596 -0.74 14.51 0.33
CA ASP A 596 -0.52 15.50 -0.73
C ASP A 596 0.51 16.55 -0.27
N LEU A 597 1.56 16.78 -1.06
CA LEU A 597 2.56 17.78 -0.77
C LEU A 597 2.11 19.17 -1.23
N THR A 598 2.32 20.19 -0.38
CA THR A 598 1.98 21.59 -0.67
C THR A 598 3.02 22.31 -1.52
N ASN A 599 4.24 21.76 -1.57
CA ASN A 599 5.38 22.25 -2.36
C ASN A 599 6.35 21.09 -2.61
N ARG A 600 7.13 21.14 -3.70
CA ARG A 600 7.93 20.00 -4.19
C ARG A 600 9.12 19.66 -3.30
N ASP A 601 9.67 20.64 -2.60
CA ASP A 601 10.79 20.52 -1.66
C ASP A 601 10.36 20.26 -0.20
N GLN A 602 9.05 20.08 0.05
CA GLN A 602 8.51 19.73 1.35
C GLN A 602 9.14 18.43 1.89
N GLU A 603 9.69 18.51 3.09
CA GLU A 603 10.10 17.32 3.86
C GLU A 603 8.90 16.72 4.59
N PHE A 604 8.79 15.39 4.53
CA PHE A 604 7.72 14.58 5.12
C PHE A 604 8.29 13.31 5.73
N LYS A 605 7.53 12.64 6.60
CA LYS A 605 8.04 11.54 7.44
C LYS A 605 7.26 10.25 7.30
N TRP A 606 7.97 9.21 6.85
CA TRP A 606 7.53 7.83 7.01
C TRP A 606 7.80 7.38 8.45
N ASN A 607 6.82 6.77 9.10
CA ASN A 607 6.97 6.17 10.42
C ASN A 607 6.73 4.66 10.32
N VAL A 608 7.80 3.88 10.39
CA VAL A 608 7.75 2.42 10.46
C VAL A 608 7.62 2.03 11.92
N LYS A 609 6.43 1.56 12.32
CA LYS A 609 6.09 1.16 13.69
C LYS A 609 6.11 -0.35 13.80
N THR A 610 6.94 -0.86 14.69
CA THR A 610 7.04 -2.30 14.98
C THR A 610 6.77 -2.57 16.46
N ALA A 611 5.78 -3.41 16.74
CA ALA A 611 5.64 -4.09 18.04
C ALA A 611 6.29 -5.48 17.90
N PHE A 612 7.10 -5.90 18.87
CA PHE A 612 7.93 -7.10 18.70
C PHE A 612 7.29 -8.40 19.21
N GLY A 613 6.04 -8.36 19.65
CA GLY A 613 5.44 -9.49 20.35
C GLY A 613 6.09 -9.72 21.72
N ASN A 614 5.95 -10.91 22.29
CA ASN A 614 6.55 -11.24 23.60
C ASN A 614 7.58 -12.39 23.59
N GLU A 615 7.69 -13.18 22.51
CA GLU A 615 8.65 -14.30 22.42
C GLU A 615 10.05 -13.93 21.88
N THR A 616 10.52 -12.70 22.12
CA THR A 616 11.75 -12.17 21.48
C THR A 616 13.07 -12.78 21.99
N SER A 617 13.04 -13.58 23.06
CA SER A 617 14.24 -14.10 23.73
C SER A 617 15.05 -15.09 22.89
N THR A 618 14.37 -15.81 21.98
CA THR A 618 14.92 -16.87 21.11
C THR A 618 15.55 -16.34 19.82
N TRP A 619 15.26 -15.10 19.44
CA TRP A 619 15.54 -14.58 18.10
C TRP A 619 17.05 -14.53 17.76
N THR A 620 17.37 -14.90 16.52
CA THR A 620 18.71 -14.78 15.94
C THR A 620 18.92 -13.43 15.25
N GLN A 621 17.87 -12.84 14.67
CA GLN A 621 17.88 -11.55 13.99
C GLN A 621 16.77 -10.60 14.48
N ALA A 622 17.02 -9.30 14.39
CA ALA A 622 16.01 -8.25 14.57
C ALA A 622 16.43 -6.98 13.80
N SER A 623 15.72 -6.62 12.74
CA SER A 623 15.99 -5.40 11.96
C SER A 623 14.75 -4.83 11.27
N MET A 624 14.61 -3.50 11.29
CA MET A 624 13.63 -2.78 10.46
C MET A 624 14.32 -2.31 9.18
N VAL A 625 13.69 -2.50 8.03
CA VAL A 625 14.26 -2.27 6.70
C VAL A 625 13.29 -1.50 5.80
N ASP A 626 13.79 -0.59 4.98
CA ASP A 626 12.97 0.32 4.19
C ASP A 626 13.65 0.66 2.85
N ASP A 627 13.08 0.19 1.72
CA ASP A 627 13.58 0.49 0.37
C ASP A 627 12.93 1.77 -0.20
N ILE A 628 13.44 2.93 0.23
CA ILE A 628 12.91 4.25 -0.16
C ILE A 628 12.97 4.43 -1.68
N ASN A 629 11.88 4.92 -2.29
CA ASN A 629 11.82 5.16 -3.73
C ASN A 629 12.96 6.06 -4.21
N LYS A 630 13.55 5.74 -5.37
CA LYS A 630 14.71 6.43 -5.94
C LYS A 630 14.45 7.91 -6.29
N VAL A 631 13.20 8.33 -6.48
CA VAL A 631 12.85 9.76 -6.68
C VAL A 631 12.93 10.59 -5.40
N LEU A 632 13.12 9.96 -4.24
CA LEU A 632 13.23 10.62 -2.94
C LEU A 632 14.67 10.69 -2.44
N ASP A 633 15.00 11.78 -1.75
CA ASP A 633 16.17 11.93 -0.88
C ASP A 633 15.80 11.61 0.56
N ILE A 634 16.68 10.93 1.28
CA ILE A 634 16.62 10.72 2.74
C ILE A 634 17.40 11.86 3.41
N THR A 635 16.76 12.57 4.34
CA THR A 635 17.37 13.73 5.02
C THR A 635 17.73 13.46 6.48
N ASP A 636 16.97 12.60 7.16
CA ASP A 636 17.23 12.17 8.55
C ASP A 636 16.61 10.79 8.82
N VAL A 637 17.21 10.01 9.72
CA VAL A 637 16.70 8.71 10.18
C VAL A 637 16.88 8.60 11.70
N LYS A 638 15.80 8.32 12.40
CA LYS A 638 15.76 8.25 13.87
C LYS A 638 14.87 7.11 14.34
N VAL A 639 15.23 6.44 15.44
CA VAL A 639 14.39 5.42 16.09
C VAL A 639 13.99 5.86 17.50
N THR A 640 12.72 5.73 17.85
CA THR A 640 12.19 6.00 19.20
C THR A 640 11.44 4.82 19.79
N ASP A 641 11.47 4.68 21.11
CA ASP A 641 10.63 3.75 21.87
C ASP A 641 9.17 4.25 21.96
N GLU A 642 8.28 3.44 22.57
CA GLU A 642 6.86 3.75 22.75
C GLU A 642 6.60 5.01 23.60
N ASN A 643 7.61 5.49 24.33
CA ASN A 643 7.60 6.73 25.10
C ASN A 643 8.13 7.94 24.29
N GLY A 644 8.46 7.76 23.01
CA GLY A 644 9.01 8.78 22.11
C GLY A 644 10.46 9.17 22.41
N LYS A 645 11.15 8.43 23.30
CA LYS A 645 12.56 8.66 23.63
C LYS A 645 13.45 8.03 22.56
N ASP A 646 14.54 8.72 22.24
CA ASP A 646 15.51 8.27 21.23
C ASP A 646 16.22 6.99 21.68
N VAL A 647 16.09 5.94 20.86
CA VAL A 647 16.72 4.63 21.03
C VAL A 647 17.54 4.23 19.81
N THR A 648 17.88 5.17 18.93
CA THR A 648 18.73 4.93 17.73
C THR A 648 20.09 4.31 18.10
N ALA A 649 20.57 4.55 19.33
CA ALA A 649 21.79 3.94 19.87
C ALA A 649 21.64 2.46 20.32
N ASN A 650 20.43 1.89 20.33
CA ASN A 650 20.19 0.47 20.60
C ASN A 650 20.47 -0.42 19.38
N GLY A 651 20.76 0.16 18.20
CA GLY A 651 21.05 -0.57 16.98
C GLY A 651 22.12 0.12 16.12
N THR A 652 22.21 -0.31 14.86
CA THR A 652 23.07 0.26 13.82
C THR A 652 22.19 0.73 12.66
N VAL A 653 22.27 2.02 12.30
CA VAL A 653 21.62 2.56 11.10
C VAL A 653 22.59 2.49 9.92
N THR A 654 22.17 1.82 8.85
CA THR A 654 22.86 1.76 7.55
C THR A 654 21.99 2.41 6.48
N GLN A 655 22.60 3.16 5.56
CA GLN A 655 21.92 3.81 4.44
C GLN A 655 22.73 3.59 3.16
N GLU A 656 22.26 2.71 2.28
CA GLU A 656 22.95 2.36 1.03
C GLU A 656 21.94 2.18 -0.12
N ASN A 657 22.22 2.74 -1.30
CA ASN A 657 21.38 2.57 -2.51
C ASN A 657 19.89 2.97 -2.33
N ASN A 658 19.61 4.01 -1.53
CA ASN A 658 18.27 4.41 -1.04
C ASN A 658 17.59 3.43 -0.05
N LYS A 659 18.22 2.30 0.32
CA LYS A 659 17.76 1.42 1.39
C LYS A 659 18.21 1.93 2.76
N VAL A 660 17.28 2.00 3.71
CA VAL A 660 17.55 2.20 5.14
C VAL A 660 17.43 0.86 5.85
N THR A 661 18.38 0.55 6.73
CA THR A 661 18.32 -0.61 7.64
C THR A 661 18.65 -0.15 9.04
N PHE A 662 17.82 -0.50 10.02
CA PHE A 662 18.12 -0.42 11.44
C PHE A 662 18.22 -1.82 12.02
N GLU A 663 19.45 -2.32 12.18
CA GLU A 663 19.77 -3.61 12.78
C GLU A 663 19.89 -3.45 14.30
N MET A 664 19.17 -4.24 15.09
CA MET A 664 19.15 -4.10 16.54
C MET A 664 20.30 -4.85 17.20
N ASN A 665 20.97 -4.22 18.16
CA ASN A 665 22.01 -4.88 18.94
C ASN A 665 21.38 -5.80 19.99
N LYS A 666 21.96 -6.99 20.18
CA LYS A 666 21.64 -7.85 21.32
C LYS A 666 22.07 -7.20 22.64
N LYS A 667 21.34 -7.46 23.72
CA LYS A 667 21.74 -7.15 25.10
C LYS A 667 21.87 -8.48 25.83
N ASP A 668 23.00 -8.70 26.50
CA ASP A 668 23.32 -9.95 27.19
C ASP A 668 23.08 -11.18 26.29
N ASP A 669 23.55 -11.08 25.04
CA ASP A 669 23.43 -12.02 23.92
C ASP A 669 21.99 -12.39 23.46
N SER A 670 20.96 -11.69 23.96
CA SER A 670 19.55 -11.90 23.59
C SER A 670 18.83 -10.63 23.09
N TYR A 671 17.62 -10.82 22.58
CA TYR A 671 16.66 -9.78 22.21
C TYR A 671 15.48 -9.66 23.19
N SER A 672 15.49 -10.35 24.34
CA SER A 672 14.39 -10.33 25.35
C SER A 672 13.92 -8.93 25.74
N TYR A 673 14.79 -7.91 25.69
CA TYR A 673 14.45 -6.52 26.01
C TYR A 673 13.46 -5.86 25.02
N LEU A 674 13.14 -6.52 23.90
CA LEU A 674 12.14 -6.07 22.93
C LEU A 674 10.73 -6.60 23.24
N ALA A 675 10.60 -7.63 24.07
CA ALA A 675 9.32 -8.24 24.42
C ALA A 675 8.35 -7.20 25.03
N GLY A 676 7.13 -7.12 24.50
CA GLY A 676 6.10 -6.15 24.89
C GLY A 676 6.37 -4.69 24.48
N HIS A 677 7.51 -4.38 23.86
CA HIS A 677 7.88 -3.02 23.45
C HIS A 677 7.51 -2.70 22.00
N THR A 678 7.39 -1.41 21.70
CA THR A 678 7.11 -0.91 20.34
C THR A 678 8.11 0.16 19.95
N TYR A 679 8.84 -0.04 18.85
CA TYR A 679 9.75 0.97 18.30
C TYR A 679 9.18 1.61 17.04
N THR A 680 9.44 2.90 16.86
CA THR A 680 9.14 3.64 15.63
C THR A 680 10.43 4.10 14.98
N MET A 681 10.72 3.63 13.76
CA MET A 681 11.75 4.21 12.88
C MET A 681 11.10 5.29 12.02
N THR A 682 11.45 6.55 12.28
CA THR A 682 11.06 7.70 11.46
C THR A 682 12.14 7.97 10.42
N ILE A 683 11.77 7.97 9.14
CA ILE A 683 12.63 8.34 8.01
C ILE A 683 12.06 9.63 7.43
N THR A 684 12.83 10.72 7.50
CA THR A 684 12.46 12.00 6.86
C THR A 684 12.96 11.99 5.42
N THR A 685 12.06 12.26 4.46
CA THR A 685 12.36 12.31 3.03
C THR A 685 11.75 13.53 2.36
N LYS A 686 12.23 13.83 1.14
CA LYS A 686 11.59 14.77 0.20
C LYS A 686 11.83 14.32 -1.24
N ILE A 687 11.11 14.91 -2.20
CA ILE A 687 11.38 14.69 -3.63
C ILE A 687 12.73 15.31 -4.00
N LYS A 688 13.52 14.60 -4.80
CA LYS A 688 14.81 15.06 -5.31
C LYS A 688 14.69 16.31 -6.18
N ALA A 689 15.69 17.18 -6.08
CA ALA A 689 15.70 18.47 -6.79
C ALA A 689 15.94 18.34 -8.30
N ASP A 690 16.52 17.23 -8.76
CA ASP A 690 16.85 16.94 -10.16
C ASP A 690 15.88 15.98 -10.87
N VAL A 691 14.97 15.33 -10.12
CA VAL A 691 13.85 14.56 -10.67
C VAL A 691 12.94 15.46 -11.50
N THR A 692 12.54 14.99 -12.67
CA THR A 692 11.61 15.65 -13.60
C THR A 692 10.15 15.34 -13.28
N ASP A 693 9.21 16.10 -13.85
CA ASP A 693 7.78 15.78 -13.72
C ASP A 693 7.36 14.63 -14.67
N GLU A 694 8.14 14.32 -15.73
CA GLU A 694 8.02 13.08 -16.52
C GLU A 694 8.32 11.84 -15.64
N GLU A 695 9.36 11.89 -14.79
CA GLU A 695 9.67 10.81 -13.83
C GLU A 695 8.63 10.66 -12.70
N LEU A 696 7.81 11.69 -12.45
CA LEU A 696 6.74 11.66 -11.45
C LEU A 696 5.38 11.23 -12.03
N ALA A 697 5.12 11.48 -13.32
CA ALA A 697 3.83 11.20 -13.96
C ALA A 697 3.33 9.74 -13.79
N PRO A 698 4.18 8.69 -13.84
CA PRO A 698 3.76 7.31 -13.57
C PRO A 698 3.34 7.06 -12.11
N TYR A 699 3.90 7.79 -11.14
CA TYR A 699 3.50 7.70 -9.74
C TYR A 699 2.21 8.47 -9.48
N ILE A 700 2.04 9.66 -10.10
CA ILE A 700 0.78 10.41 -10.06
C ILE A 700 -0.38 9.54 -10.60
N GLN A 701 -0.16 8.84 -11.73
CA GLN A 701 -1.12 7.89 -12.30
C GLN A 701 -1.45 6.70 -11.35
N GLN A 702 -0.54 6.34 -10.45
CA GLN A 702 -0.71 5.25 -9.46
C GLN A 702 -1.27 5.73 -8.10
N GLY A 703 -1.63 7.01 -7.95
CA GLY A 703 -2.12 7.57 -6.69
C GLY A 703 -1.01 7.97 -5.70
N GLY A 704 0.15 8.38 -6.22
CA GLY A 704 1.30 8.84 -5.44
C GLY A 704 2.48 7.88 -5.47
N ILE A 705 3.61 8.31 -4.91
CA ILE A 705 4.84 7.52 -4.76
C ILE A 705 4.62 6.54 -3.59
N PRO A 706 4.57 5.22 -3.81
CA PRO A 706 4.33 4.26 -2.75
C PRO A 706 5.61 3.93 -1.98
N ASN A 707 5.47 3.56 -0.71
CA ASN A 707 6.59 3.12 0.13
C ASN A 707 6.20 1.94 1.04
N GLN A 708 7.07 0.94 1.21
CA GLN A 708 6.86 -0.24 2.08
C GLN A 708 8.09 -0.48 2.96
N ALA A 709 7.89 -1.01 4.17
CA ALA A 709 8.96 -1.40 5.08
C ALA A 709 8.78 -2.84 5.54
N ASP A 710 9.89 -3.47 5.90
CA ASP A 710 9.98 -4.86 6.31
C ASP A 710 10.56 -4.97 7.73
N LEU A 711 10.11 -5.98 8.47
CA LEU A 711 10.72 -6.45 9.71
C LEU A 711 11.34 -7.81 9.44
N ASN A 712 12.66 -7.94 9.56
CA ASN A 712 13.31 -9.25 9.68
C ASN A 712 13.47 -9.56 11.17
N PHE A 713 12.90 -10.66 11.63
CA PHE A 713 12.81 -11.04 13.05
C PHE A 713 13.10 -12.54 13.23
N GLY A 714 12.90 -13.10 14.42
CA GLY A 714 12.88 -14.56 14.61
C GLY A 714 14.18 -15.23 14.16
N ASN A 715 14.05 -16.18 13.23
CA ASN A 715 15.14 -16.90 12.58
C ASN A 715 15.49 -16.30 11.22
N GLU A 716 16.65 -16.69 10.66
CA GLU A 716 17.10 -16.24 9.34
C GLU A 716 16.14 -16.73 8.24
N GLY A 717 15.22 -15.85 7.83
CA GLY A 717 14.16 -16.13 6.85
C GLY A 717 12.80 -15.52 7.23
N ASP A 718 12.57 -15.24 8.51
CA ASP A 718 11.29 -14.71 9.00
C ASP A 718 11.18 -13.19 8.71
N VAL A 719 10.23 -12.82 7.84
CA VAL A 719 10.00 -11.43 7.39
C VAL A 719 8.53 -11.07 7.41
N LEU A 720 8.18 -9.93 8.00
CA LEU A 720 6.87 -9.29 7.89
C LEU A 720 6.95 -8.01 7.07
N HIS A 721 5.90 -7.71 6.31
CA HIS A 721 5.80 -6.53 5.44
C HIS A 721 4.73 -5.55 5.93
N SER A 722 5.00 -4.24 5.88
CA SER A 722 4.03 -3.20 6.21
C SER A 722 2.94 -3.02 5.14
N ASN A 723 1.89 -2.26 5.48
CA ASN A 723 1.05 -1.55 4.50
C ASN A 723 1.88 -0.60 3.62
N LYS A 724 1.28 -0.08 2.54
CA LYS A 724 1.94 0.74 1.51
C LYS A 724 1.40 2.17 1.45
N PRO A 725 1.75 3.06 2.39
CA PRO A 725 1.37 4.46 2.31
C PRO A 725 2.01 5.15 1.08
N THR A 726 1.41 6.26 0.66
CA THR A 726 1.71 6.98 -0.60
C THR A 726 1.89 8.48 -0.39
N VAL A 727 2.62 9.14 -1.30
CA VAL A 727 2.83 10.61 -1.27
C VAL A 727 2.73 11.22 -2.67
N THR A 728 1.91 12.26 -2.84
CA THR A 728 1.67 12.92 -4.14
C THR A 728 2.43 14.24 -4.22
N PRO A 729 3.17 14.54 -5.31
CA PRO A 729 3.71 15.88 -5.54
C PRO A 729 2.57 16.92 -5.69
N PRO A 730 2.82 18.22 -5.47
CA PRO A 730 1.81 19.24 -5.74
C PRO A 730 1.39 19.22 -7.23
N PRO A 731 0.12 19.45 -7.56
CA PRO A 731 -0.31 19.61 -8.95
C PRO A 731 0.30 20.89 -9.55
N VAL A 732 0.62 20.81 -10.85
CA VAL A 732 1.11 21.92 -11.66
C VAL A 732 0.10 22.15 -12.79
N ASP A 733 -0.56 23.31 -12.80
CA ASP A 733 -1.51 23.68 -13.86
C ASP A 733 -0.78 23.90 -15.21
N PRO A 734 -1.36 23.48 -16.34
CA PRO A 734 -0.88 23.87 -17.67
C PRO A 734 -1.13 25.36 -17.94
N ASN A 735 -0.39 25.93 -18.90
CA ASN A 735 -0.48 27.34 -19.28
C ASN A 735 -0.30 27.52 -20.79
N ILE A 736 -1.08 28.43 -21.40
CA ILE A 736 -1.02 28.78 -22.82
C ILE A 736 -0.83 30.30 -23.01
N THR A 737 0.14 30.67 -23.84
CA THR A 737 0.46 32.07 -24.18
C THR A 737 0.64 32.22 -25.69
N LYS A 738 0.48 33.43 -26.21
CA LYS A 738 0.53 33.72 -27.66
C LYS A 738 1.27 35.04 -27.93
N ASP A 739 2.16 35.02 -28.90
CA ASP A 739 2.83 36.22 -29.42
C ASP A 739 2.81 36.26 -30.95
N VAL A 740 3.13 37.42 -31.51
CA VAL A 740 3.45 37.59 -32.93
C VAL A 740 4.90 38.05 -33.08
N GLU A 741 5.72 37.25 -33.77
CA GLU A 741 7.18 37.49 -33.92
C GLU A 741 7.90 37.87 -32.60
N GLY A 742 7.50 37.27 -31.48
CA GLY A 742 8.05 37.53 -30.15
C GLY A 742 7.48 38.75 -29.42
N GLN A 743 6.38 39.35 -29.90
CA GLN A 743 5.80 40.60 -29.40
C GLN A 743 4.28 40.47 -29.21
N GLU A 744 3.67 41.35 -28.40
CA GLU A 744 2.20 41.44 -28.27
C GLU A 744 1.56 42.22 -29.43
N HIS A 745 2.35 42.97 -30.19
CA HIS A 745 1.89 43.78 -31.32
C HIS A 745 2.91 43.75 -32.47
N LEU A 746 2.45 43.81 -33.71
CA LEU A 746 3.30 43.95 -34.89
C LEU A 746 2.65 44.85 -35.95
N ASP A 747 3.30 45.98 -36.25
CA ASP A 747 3.03 46.77 -37.45
C ASP A 747 3.69 46.12 -38.68
N LEU A 748 2.91 45.89 -39.74
CA LEU A 748 3.43 45.36 -41.00
C LEU A 748 4.04 46.47 -41.86
N THR A 749 5.21 46.20 -42.44
CA THR A 749 5.92 47.15 -43.32
C THR A 749 5.38 47.17 -44.75
N ASN A 750 4.65 46.14 -45.14
CA ASN A 750 3.99 45.95 -46.43
C ASN A 750 2.82 44.96 -46.26
N ARG A 751 1.82 45.02 -47.14
CA ARG A 751 0.52 44.33 -46.94
C ARG A 751 0.62 42.81 -47.10
N ASP A 752 1.54 42.34 -47.94
CA ASP A 752 1.79 40.92 -48.24
C ASP A 752 2.90 40.30 -47.36
N GLN A 753 3.40 41.03 -46.36
CA GLN A 753 4.34 40.55 -45.36
C GLN A 753 3.79 39.31 -44.63
N GLU A 754 4.56 38.23 -44.63
CA GLU A 754 4.30 37.07 -43.78
C GLU A 754 4.82 37.29 -42.36
N PHE A 755 4.05 36.82 -41.38
CA PHE A 755 4.34 36.94 -39.95
C PHE A 755 3.80 35.72 -39.19
N LYS A 756 4.43 35.39 -38.06
CA LYS A 756 4.14 34.17 -37.29
C LYS A 756 3.48 34.46 -35.96
N TRP A 757 2.36 33.79 -35.73
CA TRP A 757 1.82 33.59 -34.40
C TRP A 757 2.54 32.42 -33.74
N ASN A 758 3.05 32.61 -32.53
CA ASN A 758 3.67 31.55 -31.73
C ASN A 758 2.77 31.26 -30.52
N VAL A 759 2.04 30.15 -30.57
CA VAL A 759 1.21 29.64 -29.48
C VAL A 759 2.07 28.72 -28.63
N LYS A 760 2.44 29.15 -27.42
CA LYS A 760 3.33 28.45 -26.50
C LYS A 760 2.52 27.83 -25.37
N THR A 761 2.58 26.51 -25.26
CA THR A 761 1.91 25.74 -24.22
C THR A 761 2.94 25.05 -23.33
N ALA A 762 2.94 25.39 -22.05
CA ALA A 762 3.64 24.64 -21.01
C ALA A 762 2.64 23.68 -20.35
N PHE A 763 3.02 22.42 -20.20
CA PHE A 763 2.14 21.37 -19.70
C PHE A 763 2.34 21.15 -18.20
N GLY A 764 1.25 20.74 -17.53
CA GLY A 764 1.26 20.36 -16.12
C GLY A 764 1.94 19.02 -15.85
N ASN A 765 1.86 18.54 -14.61
CA ASN A 765 2.41 17.24 -14.21
C ASN A 765 1.37 16.08 -14.17
N GLU A 766 0.08 16.37 -14.26
CA GLU A 766 -1.00 15.37 -14.21
C GLU A 766 -1.37 14.75 -15.58
N THR A 767 -0.55 14.99 -16.62
CA THR A 767 -0.85 14.61 -18.02
C THR A 767 -1.13 13.13 -18.22
N SER A 768 -0.58 12.25 -17.36
CA SER A 768 -0.81 10.81 -17.35
C SER A 768 -2.26 10.37 -17.07
N THR A 769 -3.13 11.30 -16.66
CA THR A 769 -4.57 11.08 -16.46
C THR A 769 -5.43 11.57 -17.63
N TRP A 770 -4.86 12.32 -18.59
CA TRP A 770 -5.64 13.08 -19.56
C TRP A 770 -6.23 12.22 -20.68
N THR A 771 -7.44 12.61 -21.10
CA THR A 771 -8.16 12.03 -22.24
C THR A 771 -7.92 12.80 -23.54
N GLN A 772 -7.68 14.11 -23.46
CA GLN A 772 -7.42 14.99 -24.60
C GLN A 772 -6.19 15.89 -24.36
N ALA A 773 -5.48 16.23 -25.44
CA ALA A 773 -4.48 17.29 -25.48
C ALA A 773 -4.41 17.89 -26.88
N SER A 774 -4.87 19.14 -27.07
CA SER A 774 -4.84 19.82 -28.37
C SER A 774 -4.68 21.33 -28.27
N MET A 775 -3.87 21.90 -29.17
CA MET A 775 -3.75 23.35 -29.36
C MET A 775 -4.63 23.79 -30.52
N VAL A 776 -5.39 24.87 -30.35
CA VAL A 776 -6.43 25.31 -31.28
C VAL A 776 -6.31 26.81 -31.55
N ASP A 777 -6.57 27.24 -32.79
CA ASP A 777 -6.39 28.64 -33.21
C ASP A 777 -7.41 29.01 -34.30
N ASP A 778 -8.28 30.00 -34.07
CA ASP A 778 -9.28 30.46 -35.06
C ASP A 778 -8.76 31.74 -35.75
N ILE A 779 -8.00 31.55 -36.84
CA ILE A 779 -7.29 32.62 -37.53
C ILE A 779 -8.31 33.51 -38.26
N ASN A 780 -8.27 34.81 -37.96
CA ASN A 780 -9.18 35.79 -38.55
C ASN A 780 -9.26 35.67 -40.09
N LYS A 781 -10.48 35.72 -40.64
CA LYS A 781 -10.77 35.44 -42.05
C LYS A 781 -10.15 36.43 -43.04
N VAL A 782 -9.65 37.59 -42.58
CA VAL A 782 -8.82 38.52 -43.37
C VAL A 782 -7.35 38.08 -43.48
N LEU A 783 -6.95 36.96 -42.87
CA LEU A 783 -5.60 36.38 -42.95
C LEU A 783 -5.58 35.00 -43.62
N ASP A 784 -4.65 34.80 -44.57
CA ASP A 784 -4.32 33.49 -45.15
C ASP A 784 -3.28 32.79 -44.27
N ILE A 785 -3.47 31.50 -44.01
CA ILE A 785 -2.47 30.62 -43.38
C ILE A 785 -1.55 30.09 -44.48
N THR A 786 -0.23 30.15 -44.27
CA THR A 786 0.77 29.72 -45.26
C THR A 786 1.60 28.51 -44.81
N ASP A 787 1.80 28.34 -43.50
CA ASP A 787 2.52 27.20 -42.91
C ASP A 787 2.09 26.97 -41.44
N VAL A 788 2.12 25.72 -40.97
CA VAL A 788 1.84 25.34 -39.58
C VAL A 788 2.85 24.29 -39.13
N LYS A 789 3.58 24.59 -38.06
CA LYS A 789 4.69 23.78 -37.54
C LYS A 789 4.67 23.77 -36.02
N ILE A 790 4.91 22.60 -35.40
CA ILE A 790 5.04 22.49 -33.95
C ILE A 790 6.50 22.18 -33.58
N THR A 791 7.04 22.89 -32.59
CA THR A 791 8.37 22.63 -32.03
C THR A 791 8.33 22.33 -30.53
N ASP A 792 9.27 21.48 -30.07
CA ASP A 792 9.56 21.32 -28.65
C ASP A 792 10.32 22.54 -28.08
N GLU A 793 10.53 22.56 -26.75
CA GLU A 793 11.29 23.59 -26.03
C GLU A 793 12.74 23.80 -26.52
N ASN A 794 13.31 22.82 -27.23
CA ASN A 794 14.63 22.89 -27.85
C ASN A 794 14.58 23.46 -29.28
N GLY A 795 13.39 23.83 -29.78
CA GLY A 795 13.15 24.34 -31.12
C GLY A 795 13.21 23.27 -32.22
N LYS A 796 13.25 21.98 -31.85
CA LYS A 796 13.23 20.88 -32.81
C LYS A 796 11.79 20.65 -33.29
N ASP A 797 11.65 20.32 -34.57
CA ASP A 797 10.35 19.99 -35.18
C ASP A 797 9.80 18.68 -34.59
N VAL A 798 8.58 18.75 -34.06
CA VAL A 798 7.82 17.63 -33.49
C VAL A 798 6.39 17.59 -34.04
N THR A 799 6.15 18.21 -35.20
CA THR A 799 4.84 18.22 -35.89
C THR A 799 4.32 16.81 -36.19
N ALA A 800 5.21 15.81 -36.28
CA ALA A 800 4.86 14.40 -36.46
C ALA A 800 4.35 13.70 -35.17
N ASN A 801 4.44 14.33 -33.99
CA ASN A 801 3.95 13.79 -32.72
C ASN A 801 2.44 14.06 -32.52
N GLY A 802 1.75 14.56 -33.53
CA GLY A 802 0.33 14.89 -33.49
C GLY A 802 -0.29 14.95 -34.88
N THR A 803 -1.53 15.42 -34.95
CA THR A 803 -2.31 15.58 -36.18
C THR A 803 -2.67 17.05 -36.37
N VAL A 804 -2.19 17.66 -37.47
CA VAL A 804 -2.57 19.03 -37.86
C VAL A 804 -3.80 18.99 -38.76
N THR A 805 -4.88 19.62 -38.32
CA THR A 805 -6.11 19.86 -39.08
C THR A 805 -6.26 21.35 -39.38
N GLN A 806 -6.72 21.70 -40.58
CA GLN A 806 -6.98 23.08 -40.99
C GLN A 806 -8.33 23.15 -41.72
N GLU A 807 -9.35 23.72 -41.08
CA GLU A 807 -10.70 23.83 -41.64
C GLU A 807 -11.32 25.21 -41.34
N ASN A 808 -11.97 25.82 -42.33
CA ASN A 808 -12.72 27.08 -42.14
C ASN A 808 -11.91 28.25 -41.52
N ASN A 809 -10.60 28.33 -41.80
CA ASN A 809 -9.62 29.25 -41.20
C ASN A 809 -9.19 28.90 -39.74
N LYS A 810 -9.73 27.83 -39.16
CA LYS A 810 -9.31 27.28 -37.85
C LYS A 810 -8.21 26.23 -38.01
N VAL A 811 -7.14 26.37 -37.23
CA VAL A 811 -6.06 25.39 -37.06
C VAL A 811 -6.32 24.56 -35.80
N THR A 812 -5.98 23.29 -35.82
CA THR A 812 -5.99 22.41 -34.64
C THR A 812 -4.84 21.44 -34.72
N PHE A 813 -4.02 21.37 -33.68
CA PHE A 813 -3.00 20.35 -33.48
C PHE A 813 -3.39 19.46 -32.31
N GLU A 814 -3.86 18.25 -32.63
CA GLU A 814 -4.17 17.21 -31.66
C GLU A 814 -2.91 16.39 -31.38
N MET A 815 -2.56 16.20 -30.11
CA MET A 815 -1.36 15.44 -29.73
C MET A 815 -1.66 13.94 -29.70
N ASN A 816 -0.76 13.13 -30.25
CA ASN A 816 -0.90 11.68 -30.26
C ASN A 816 -0.40 11.09 -28.93
N LYS A 817 -1.20 10.22 -28.31
CA LYS A 817 -0.77 9.43 -27.14
C LYS A 817 0.47 8.58 -27.49
N GLN A 818 1.40 8.48 -26.55
CA GLN A 818 2.56 7.58 -26.59
C GLN A 818 2.40 6.55 -25.48
N ALA A 819 2.53 5.25 -25.81
CA ALA A 819 2.18 4.15 -24.90
C ALA A 819 0.79 4.33 -24.24
N ASP A 820 -0.19 4.73 -25.07
CA ASP A 820 -1.59 5.03 -24.69
C ASP A 820 -1.80 6.17 -23.66
N SER A 821 -0.74 6.93 -23.34
CA SER A 821 -0.78 8.05 -22.39
C SER A 821 -0.16 9.35 -22.93
N TYR A 822 -0.22 10.42 -22.12
CA TYR A 822 0.35 11.73 -22.40
C TYR A 822 1.54 12.09 -21.49
N ASP A 823 2.09 11.13 -20.74
CA ASP A 823 3.20 11.31 -19.77
C ASP A 823 4.38 12.12 -20.32
N TYR A 824 4.72 11.94 -21.61
CA TYR A 824 5.80 12.65 -22.33
C TYR A 824 5.56 14.16 -22.50
N LEU A 825 4.38 14.67 -22.12
CA LEU A 825 4.07 16.09 -22.03
C LEU A 825 4.39 16.66 -20.64
N SER A 826 4.53 15.83 -19.61
CA SER A 826 4.63 16.26 -18.20
C SER A 826 5.78 17.25 -17.98
N GLY A 827 5.44 18.49 -17.60
CA GLY A 827 6.41 19.59 -17.39
C GLY A 827 7.09 20.15 -18.66
N HIS A 828 6.80 19.63 -19.85
CA HIS A 828 7.41 20.05 -21.11
C HIS A 828 6.71 21.26 -21.75
N THR A 829 7.38 21.93 -22.69
CA THR A 829 6.83 23.08 -23.44
C THR A 829 6.85 22.85 -24.94
N TYR A 830 5.70 23.08 -25.59
CA TYR A 830 5.51 22.96 -27.03
C TYR A 830 5.04 24.29 -27.63
N THR A 831 5.53 24.64 -28.81
CA THR A 831 5.15 25.85 -29.54
C THR A 831 4.52 25.49 -30.88
N MET A 832 3.25 25.83 -31.08
CA MET A 832 2.59 25.83 -32.39
C MET A 832 2.84 27.17 -33.08
N ILE A 833 3.56 27.13 -34.19
CA ILE A 833 3.93 28.27 -35.03
C ILE A 833 3.02 28.26 -36.25
N ILE A 834 2.20 29.31 -36.40
CA ILE A 834 1.28 29.48 -37.53
C ILE A 834 1.74 30.71 -38.31
N THR A 835 2.25 30.49 -39.53
CA THR A 835 2.65 31.57 -40.43
C THR A 835 1.43 32.05 -41.21
N THR A 836 1.20 33.37 -41.20
CA THR A 836 0.05 34.01 -41.87
C THR A 836 0.44 35.29 -42.60
N LYS A 837 -0.45 35.79 -43.45
CA LYS A 837 -0.40 37.14 -44.05
C LYS A 837 -1.80 37.67 -44.32
N ILE A 838 -1.95 38.97 -44.56
CA ILE A 838 -3.24 39.55 -44.97
C ILE A 838 -3.63 39.00 -46.36
N LYS A 839 -4.89 38.56 -46.52
CA LYS A 839 -5.38 38.02 -47.80
C LYS A 839 -5.29 39.07 -48.89
N ALA A 840 -4.80 38.65 -50.06
CA ALA A 840 -4.76 39.53 -51.24
C ALA A 840 -6.15 40.03 -51.68
N SER A 841 -7.22 39.32 -51.28
CA SER A 841 -8.62 39.66 -51.55
C SER A 841 -9.30 40.48 -50.44
N ALA A 842 -8.69 40.64 -49.25
CA ALA A 842 -9.25 41.51 -48.22
C ALA A 842 -9.18 42.97 -48.69
N THR A 843 -10.25 43.72 -48.49
CA THR A 843 -10.36 45.16 -48.77
C THR A 843 -9.90 46.01 -47.59
N ASP A 844 -9.65 47.30 -47.80
CA ASP A 844 -9.33 48.21 -46.70
C ASP A 844 -10.58 48.59 -45.89
N GLU A 845 -11.80 48.52 -46.46
CA GLU A 845 -13.08 48.59 -45.73
C GLU A 845 -13.23 47.43 -44.72
N GLU A 846 -12.81 46.21 -45.08
CA GLU A 846 -12.79 45.06 -44.15
C GLU A 846 -11.70 45.17 -43.06
N LEU A 847 -10.64 45.96 -43.29
CA LEU A 847 -9.53 46.14 -42.35
C LEU A 847 -9.73 47.33 -41.40
N ALA A 848 -10.42 48.39 -41.83
CA ALA A 848 -10.61 49.62 -41.06
C ALA A 848 -11.19 49.41 -39.64
N PRO A 849 -12.14 48.49 -39.38
CA PRO A 849 -12.62 48.19 -38.03
C PRO A 849 -11.56 47.56 -37.11
N TYR A 850 -10.58 46.84 -37.67
CA TYR A 850 -9.45 46.29 -36.90
C TYR A 850 -8.39 47.35 -36.64
N ILE A 851 -8.14 48.26 -37.60
CA ILE A 851 -7.25 49.41 -37.39
C ILE A 851 -7.76 50.28 -36.23
N GLU A 852 -9.08 50.53 -36.17
CA GLU A 852 -9.74 51.25 -35.06
C GLU A 852 -9.55 50.56 -33.70
N GLN A 853 -9.40 49.24 -33.68
CA GLN A 853 -9.22 48.41 -32.49
C GLN A 853 -7.74 48.17 -32.10
N GLY A 854 -6.78 48.76 -32.81
CA GLY A 854 -5.34 48.57 -32.54
C GLY A 854 -4.76 47.30 -33.18
N GLY A 855 -5.27 46.93 -34.37
CA GLY A 855 -4.81 45.80 -35.17
C GLY A 855 -5.76 44.59 -35.15
N ILE A 856 -5.51 43.64 -36.05
CA ILE A 856 -6.24 42.37 -36.16
C ILE A 856 -5.88 41.49 -34.95
N PRO A 857 -6.82 41.19 -34.02
CA PRO A 857 -6.52 40.38 -32.85
C PRO A 857 -6.53 38.89 -33.18
N ASN A 858 -5.74 38.12 -32.44
CA ASN A 858 -5.74 36.66 -32.53
C ASN A 858 -5.65 36.00 -31.15
N GLN A 859 -6.38 34.90 -30.91
CA GLN A 859 -6.38 34.12 -29.66
C GLN A 859 -6.25 32.62 -29.98
N ALA A 860 -5.57 31.86 -29.12
CA ALA A 860 -5.49 30.41 -29.21
C ALA A 860 -5.96 29.75 -27.91
N ASP A 861 -6.42 28.51 -28.03
CA ASP A 861 -6.97 27.72 -26.94
C ASP A 861 -6.15 26.43 -26.76
N LEU A 862 -6.05 25.96 -25.52
CA LEU A 862 -5.59 24.61 -25.17
C LEU A 862 -6.81 23.83 -24.68
N ASN A 863 -7.18 22.74 -25.35
CA ASN A 863 -8.07 21.73 -24.77
C ASN A 863 -7.18 20.65 -24.14
N PHE A 864 -7.42 20.32 -22.88
CA PHE A 864 -6.56 19.43 -22.08
C PHE A 864 -7.40 18.55 -21.15
N GLY A 865 -6.78 17.77 -20.26
CA GLY A 865 -7.50 17.10 -19.17
C GLY A 865 -8.63 16.17 -19.64
N ASN A 866 -9.85 16.51 -19.25
CA ASN A 866 -11.08 15.83 -19.66
C ASN A 866 -11.83 16.62 -20.73
N GLU A 867 -12.73 15.96 -21.46
CA GLU A 867 -13.57 16.61 -22.48
C GLU A 867 -14.38 17.76 -21.87
N GLY A 868 -13.92 19.00 -22.13
CA GLY A 868 -14.51 20.24 -21.62
C GLY A 868 -13.51 21.20 -20.97
N ASP A 869 -12.31 20.74 -20.57
CA ASP A 869 -11.29 21.59 -19.95
C ASP A 869 -10.56 22.42 -21.03
N VAL A 870 -10.66 23.74 -20.94
CA VAL A 870 -10.11 24.70 -21.92
C VAL A 870 -9.42 25.88 -21.24
N LEU A 871 -8.19 26.21 -21.68
CA LEU A 871 -7.49 27.45 -21.34
C LEU A 871 -7.35 28.35 -22.57
N HIS A 872 -7.38 29.66 -22.38
CA HIS A 872 -7.32 30.66 -23.45
C HIS A 872 -6.04 31.52 -23.35
N SER A 873 -5.38 31.79 -24.47
CA SER A 873 -4.21 32.67 -24.53
C SER A 873 -4.55 34.16 -24.33
N ASN A 874 -3.53 34.99 -24.13
CA ASN A 874 -3.59 36.43 -24.39
C ASN A 874 -3.87 36.73 -25.88
N LYS A 875 -4.17 37.99 -26.21
CA LYS A 875 -4.63 38.43 -27.54
C LYS A 875 -3.65 39.40 -28.24
N PRO A 876 -2.54 38.92 -28.83
CA PRO A 876 -1.70 39.78 -29.65
C PRO A 876 -2.42 40.30 -30.91
N THR A 877 -1.98 41.46 -31.42
CA THR A 877 -2.60 42.13 -32.59
C THR A 877 -1.60 42.46 -33.71
N VAL A 878 -2.09 42.59 -34.95
CA VAL A 878 -1.28 42.93 -36.13
C VAL A 878 -1.94 44.05 -36.96
N THR A 879 -1.19 45.13 -37.24
CA THR A 879 -1.70 46.28 -38.01
C THR A 879 -1.21 46.23 -39.46
N PRO A 880 -2.09 46.41 -40.48
CA PRO A 880 -1.62 46.67 -41.86
C PRO A 880 -0.81 47.97 -41.93
N PRO A 881 0.06 48.16 -42.94
CA PRO A 881 0.73 49.45 -43.14
C PRO A 881 -0.30 50.58 -43.36
N PRO A 882 -0.07 51.79 -42.83
CA PRO A 882 -0.93 52.94 -43.10
C PRO A 882 -0.85 53.37 -44.56
N VAL A 883 -1.98 53.83 -45.09
CA VAL A 883 -2.11 54.40 -46.44
C VAL A 883 -2.62 55.83 -46.31
N ASP A 884 -1.82 56.82 -46.71
CA ASP A 884 -2.22 58.22 -46.69
C ASP A 884 -3.35 58.52 -47.70
N PRO A 885 -4.35 59.35 -47.34
CA PRO A 885 -5.29 59.89 -48.33
C PRO A 885 -4.60 60.86 -49.30
N ASN A 886 -5.21 61.09 -50.46
CA ASN A 886 -4.67 61.96 -51.51
C ASN A 886 -5.78 62.69 -52.25
N ILE A 887 -5.58 64.00 -52.52
CA ILE A 887 -6.53 64.86 -53.26
C ILE A 887 -5.85 65.45 -54.50
N THR A 888 -6.53 65.33 -55.64
CA THR A 888 -6.09 65.84 -56.94
C THR A 888 -7.20 66.62 -57.62
N LYS A 889 -6.87 67.57 -58.50
CA LYS A 889 -7.83 68.44 -59.17
C LYS A 889 -7.49 68.60 -60.65
N ASN A 890 -8.50 68.63 -61.51
CA ASN A 890 -8.33 68.96 -62.93
C ASN A 890 -9.50 69.80 -63.42
N VAL A 891 -9.36 70.43 -64.60
CA VAL A 891 -10.44 71.00 -65.38
C VAL A 891 -10.64 70.19 -66.66
N GLU A 892 -11.83 69.64 -66.89
CA GLU A 892 -12.16 68.79 -68.06
C GLU A 892 -11.12 67.67 -68.35
N GLY A 893 -10.51 67.10 -67.29
CA GLY A 893 -9.47 66.06 -67.39
C GLY A 893 -8.05 66.59 -67.61
N GLN A 894 -7.81 67.90 -67.51
CA GLN A 894 -6.53 68.56 -67.84
C GLN A 894 -6.07 69.51 -66.70
N GLU A 895 -4.77 69.83 -66.66
CA GLU A 895 -4.22 70.87 -65.76
C GLU A 895 -4.56 72.30 -66.21
N HIS A 896 -4.96 72.48 -67.47
CA HIS A 896 -5.20 73.78 -68.07
C HIS A 896 -6.33 73.70 -69.12
N LEU A 897 -7.17 74.75 -69.20
CA LEU A 897 -8.19 74.90 -70.24
C LEU A 897 -8.29 76.36 -70.70
N ASP A 898 -8.10 76.59 -72.00
CA ASP A 898 -8.45 77.85 -72.65
C ASP A 898 -9.96 77.89 -72.98
N LEU A 899 -10.66 78.92 -72.54
CA LEU A 899 -12.08 79.12 -72.85
C LEU A 899 -12.26 79.82 -74.21
N THR A 900 -13.13 79.25 -75.05
CA THR A 900 -13.43 79.78 -76.39
C THR A 900 -14.32 81.02 -76.35
N ASN A 901 -15.13 81.16 -75.29
CA ASN A 901 -16.06 82.25 -75.07
C ASN A 901 -16.44 82.32 -73.57
N ARG A 902 -17.10 83.41 -73.13
CA ARG A 902 -17.42 83.64 -71.70
C ARG A 902 -18.55 82.74 -71.18
N ASP A 903 -19.50 82.35 -72.03
CA ASP A 903 -20.65 81.51 -71.67
C ASP A 903 -20.30 80.01 -71.62
N GLN A 904 -19.06 79.63 -71.92
CA GLN A 904 -18.60 78.24 -71.88
C GLN A 904 -18.59 77.73 -70.43
N GLU A 905 -19.45 76.76 -70.13
CA GLU A 905 -19.34 75.94 -68.92
C GLU A 905 -18.12 75.00 -68.99
N PHE A 906 -17.52 74.75 -67.85
CA PHE A 906 -16.39 73.82 -67.66
C PHE A 906 -16.40 73.25 -66.24
N LYS A 907 -15.88 72.04 -66.09
CA LYS A 907 -15.94 71.26 -64.85
C LYS A 907 -14.59 71.15 -64.18
N TRP A 908 -14.54 71.60 -62.93
CA TRP A 908 -13.49 71.19 -62.00
C TRP A 908 -13.85 69.81 -61.45
N ASN A 909 -12.92 68.87 -61.53
CA ASN A 909 -13.07 67.54 -60.91
C ASN A 909 -12.06 67.42 -59.77
N VAL A 910 -12.55 67.48 -58.54
CA VAL A 910 -11.78 67.24 -57.31
C VAL A 910 -11.89 65.75 -57.00
N LYS A 911 -10.80 65.01 -57.20
CA LYS A 911 -10.73 63.56 -57.02
C LYS A 911 -9.91 63.24 -55.77
N THR A 912 -10.57 62.65 -54.78
CA THR A 912 -9.99 62.21 -53.51
C THR A 912 -9.95 60.69 -53.46
N ALA A 913 -8.76 60.13 -53.26
CA ALA A 913 -8.57 58.76 -52.83
C ALA A 913 -8.37 58.73 -51.31
N PHE A 914 -9.05 57.83 -50.62
CA PHE A 914 -9.01 57.73 -49.16
C PHE A 914 -7.97 56.72 -48.69
N GLY A 915 -7.41 56.97 -47.51
CA GLY A 915 -6.52 56.06 -46.81
C GLY A 915 -7.24 54.84 -46.24
N ASN A 916 -6.56 54.03 -45.44
CA ASN A 916 -7.18 52.88 -44.75
C ASN A 916 -7.58 53.18 -43.29
N GLU A 917 -7.04 54.22 -42.66
CA GLU A 917 -7.31 54.59 -41.25
C GLU A 917 -8.65 55.34 -41.04
N THR A 918 -9.54 55.40 -42.04
CA THR A 918 -10.72 56.29 -42.05
C THR A 918 -11.70 56.04 -40.91
N SER A 919 -11.73 54.82 -40.36
CA SER A 919 -12.51 54.46 -39.18
C SER A 919 -12.26 55.38 -37.97
N THR A 920 -11.01 55.80 -37.79
CA THR A 920 -10.59 56.67 -36.66
C THR A 920 -10.98 58.15 -36.82
N TRP A 921 -11.44 58.56 -38.01
CA TRP A 921 -11.60 59.98 -38.33
C TRP A 921 -12.85 60.60 -37.68
N ILE A 922 -12.73 61.86 -37.27
CA ILE A 922 -13.86 62.67 -36.80
C ILE A 922 -14.45 63.56 -37.91
N GLN A 923 -13.64 63.96 -38.89
CA GLN A 923 -14.09 64.75 -40.05
C GLN A 923 -13.70 64.10 -41.39
N ALA A 924 -14.53 64.30 -42.41
CA ALA A 924 -14.23 63.99 -43.81
C ALA A 924 -15.00 64.95 -44.73
N SER A 925 -14.33 65.94 -45.33
CA SER A 925 -14.98 66.87 -46.27
C SER A 925 -14.07 67.35 -47.40
N MET A 926 -14.62 67.43 -48.62
CA MET A 926 -13.96 68.04 -49.78
C MET A 926 -14.43 69.50 -49.92
N VAL A 927 -13.50 70.42 -50.10
CA VAL A 927 -13.74 71.87 -50.06
C VAL A 927 -13.10 72.57 -51.26
N ASP A 928 -13.77 73.58 -51.82
CA ASP A 928 -13.34 74.26 -53.04
C ASP A 928 -13.72 75.75 -53.00
N ASP A 929 -12.74 76.66 -52.89
CA ASP A 929 -12.95 78.11 -52.91
C ASP A 929 -12.92 78.65 -54.35
N ILE A 930 -14.06 78.59 -55.04
CA ILE A 930 -14.21 79.02 -56.44
C ILE A 930 -14.00 80.54 -56.55
N ASN A 931 -13.28 80.98 -57.58
CA ASN A 931 -13.01 82.39 -57.81
C ASN A 931 -14.31 83.19 -58.06
N LYS A 932 -14.39 84.42 -57.52
CA LYS A 932 -15.57 85.30 -57.59
C LYS A 932 -15.90 85.82 -58.99
N VAL A 933 -14.98 85.71 -59.96
CA VAL A 933 -15.24 85.97 -61.39
C VAL A 933 -15.95 84.80 -62.10
N LEU A 934 -16.19 83.68 -61.39
CA LEU A 934 -16.93 82.53 -61.88
C LEU A 934 -18.28 82.40 -61.16
N ASP A 935 -19.26 81.83 -61.86
CA ASP A 935 -20.52 81.35 -61.27
C ASP A 935 -20.50 79.81 -61.24
N ILE A 936 -21.02 79.22 -60.16
CA ILE A 936 -21.23 77.77 -60.01
C ILE A 936 -22.62 77.44 -60.56
N THR A 937 -22.74 76.42 -61.41
CA THR A 937 -24.01 76.01 -62.04
C THR A 937 -24.51 74.64 -61.59
N ASP A 938 -23.61 73.73 -61.21
CA ASP A 938 -23.94 72.39 -60.69
C ASP A 938 -22.82 71.86 -59.78
N VAL A 939 -23.17 71.03 -58.79
CA VAL A 939 -22.22 70.31 -57.90
C VAL A 939 -22.72 68.90 -57.69
N LYS A 940 -21.89 67.91 -58.03
CA LYS A 940 -22.21 66.48 -57.98
C LYS A 940 -21.03 65.69 -57.43
N VAL A 941 -21.28 64.64 -56.65
CA VAL A 941 -20.25 63.70 -56.20
C VAL A 941 -20.51 62.30 -56.74
N THR A 942 -19.47 61.66 -57.27
CA THR A 942 -19.52 60.27 -57.75
C THR A 942 -18.46 59.39 -57.07
N ASP A 943 -18.77 58.11 -56.91
CA ASP A 943 -17.78 57.09 -56.49
C ASP A 943 -16.86 56.68 -57.66
N GLU A 944 -15.91 55.76 -57.40
CA GLU A 944 -14.97 55.28 -58.43
C GLU A 944 -15.63 54.57 -59.62
N ASN A 945 -16.88 54.13 -59.48
CA ASN A 945 -17.69 53.50 -60.52
C ASN A 945 -18.50 54.55 -61.33
N GLY A 946 -18.39 55.84 -60.99
CA GLY A 946 -19.13 56.93 -61.63
C GLY A 946 -20.59 57.02 -61.20
N LYS A 947 -21.01 56.27 -60.18
CA LYS A 947 -22.38 56.32 -59.64
C LYS A 947 -22.52 57.56 -58.77
N ASP A 948 -23.68 58.21 -58.85
CA ASP A 948 -24.01 59.37 -58.00
C ASP A 948 -24.12 58.96 -56.54
N VAL A 949 -23.32 59.63 -55.70
CA VAL A 949 -23.24 59.44 -54.24
C VAL A 949 -23.35 60.78 -53.51
N THR A 950 -23.87 61.83 -54.18
CA THR A 950 -24.07 63.17 -53.58
C THR A 950 -25.00 63.11 -52.36
N ALA A 951 -25.88 62.11 -52.27
CA ALA A 951 -26.74 61.86 -51.11
C ALA A 951 -26.03 61.20 -49.90
N ASN A 952 -24.78 60.76 -50.03
CA ASN A 952 -23.98 60.20 -48.93
C ASN A 952 -23.33 61.29 -48.06
N GLY A 953 -23.61 62.56 -48.32
CA GLY A 953 -23.06 63.71 -47.59
C GLY A 953 -23.96 64.94 -47.71
N THR A 954 -23.45 66.08 -47.24
CA THR A 954 -24.12 67.38 -47.28
C THR A 954 -23.33 68.33 -48.17
N VAL A 955 -23.97 68.86 -49.22
CA VAL A 955 -23.41 69.91 -50.09
C VAL A 955 -23.84 71.28 -49.57
N THR A 956 -22.86 72.10 -49.21
CA THR A 956 -23.03 73.51 -48.83
C THR A 956 -22.35 74.42 -49.86
N GLN A 957 -23.01 75.53 -50.22
CA GLN A 957 -22.49 76.52 -51.16
C GLN A 957 -22.68 77.93 -50.60
N GLU A 958 -21.61 78.57 -50.14
CA GLU A 958 -21.66 79.91 -49.55
C GLU A 958 -20.46 80.76 -49.98
N ASN A 959 -20.67 82.03 -50.33
CA ASN A 959 -19.59 82.98 -50.67
C ASN A 959 -18.63 82.55 -51.82
N ASN A 960 -19.14 81.72 -52.76
CA ASN A 960 -18.40 80.98 -53.80
C ASN A 960 -17.53 79.80 -53.29
N LYS A 961 -17.60 79.44 -52.00
CA LYS A 961 -17.04 78.20 -51.46
C LYS A 961 -18.03 77.06 -51.60
N VAL A 962 -17.58 75.93 -52.16
CA VAL A 962 -18.29 74.65 -52.13
C VAL A 962 -17.68 73.79 -51.01
N THR A 963 -18.52 73.10 -50.27
CA THR A 963 -18.12 72.08 -49.29
C THR A 963 -19.02 70.86 -49.46
N PHE A 964 -18.42 69.68 -49.59
CA PHE A 964 -19.10 68.38 -49.45
C PHE A 964 -18.59 67.69 -48.20
N GLU A 965 -19.40 67.71 -47.14
CA GLU A 965 -19.16 66.99 -45.89
C GLU A 965 -19.74 65.58 -46.01
N MET A 966 -18.95 64.55 -45.77
CA MET A 966 -19.40 63.16 -45.87
C MET A 966 -20.16 62.75 -44.60
N ASN A 967 -21.25 62.00 -44.74
CA ASN A 967 -21.96 61.48 -43.58
C ASN A 967 -21.24 60.24 -43.03
N LYS A 968 -21.19 60.09 -41.70
CA LYS A 968 -20.84 58.81 -41.08
C LYS A 968 -21.88 57.74 -41.40
N LYS A 969 -21.45 56.48 -41.51
CA LYS A 969 -22.32 55.28 -41.49
C LYS A 969 -21.97 54.50 -40.23
N ASP A 970 -22.99 54.08 -39.49
CA ASP A 970 -22.79 53.32 -38.24
C ASP A 970 -21.77 54.00 -37.31
N ASP A 971 -21.91 55.33 -37.17
CA ASP A 971 -21.04 56.26 -36.44
C ASP A 971 -19.55 56.30 -36.83
N SER A 972 -19.16 55.71 -37.97
CA SER A 972 -17.79 55.68 -38.49
C SER A 972 -17.68 56.11 -39.98
N TYR A 973 -16.45 56.26 -40.47
CA TYR A 973 -16.14 56.47 -41.91
C TYR A 973 -15.42 55.27 -42.55
N SER A 974 -15.45 54.08 -41.94
CA SER A 974 -14.80 52.86 -42.48
C SER A 974 -15.13 52.57 -43.95
N TYR A 975 -16.34 52.92 -44.41
CA TYR A 975 -16.78 52.75 -45.80
C TYR A 975 -16.06 53.64 -46.84
N LEU A 976 -15.22 54.56 -46.38
CA LEU A 976 -14.33 55.33 -47.25
C LEU A 976 -12.99 54.61 -47.47
N ALA A 977 -12.62 53.62 -46.66
CA ALA A 977 -11.27 53.07 -46.63
C ALA A 977 -10.84 52.48 -47.99
N GLY A 978 -9.76 53.02 -48.58
CA GLY A 978 -9.25 52.64 -49.90
C GLY A 978 -10.12 53.07 -51.10
N HIS A 979 -11.31 53.63 -50.88
CA HIS A 979 -12.22 54.07 -51.95
C HIS A 979 -11.84 55.43 -52.53
N THR A 980 -12.45 55.79 -53.66
CA THR A 980 -12.16 57.05 -54.36
C THR A 980 -13.45 57.77 -54.76
N TYR A 981 -13.55 59.04 -54.38
CA TYR A 981 -14.70 59.90 -54.66
C TYR A 981 -14.27 61.10 -55.51
N THR A 982 -15.13 61.53 -56.43
CA THR A 982 -14.89 62.70 -57.28
C THR A 982 -16.03 63.70 -57.11
N MET A 983 -15.74 64.88 -56.59
CA MET A 983 -16.63 66.03 -56.60
C MET A 983 -16.40 66.84 -57.88
N THR A 984 -17.41 66.85 -58.75
CA THR A 984 -17.45 67.67 -59.96
C THR A 984 -18.22 68.96 -59.66
N ILE A 985 -17.57 70.11 -59.89
CA ILE A 985 -18.17 71.44 -59.80
C ILE A 985 -18.19 72.05 -61.20
N THR A 986 -19.38 72.25 -61.76
CA THR A 986 -19.57 72.92 -63.05
C THR A 986 -19.60 74.43 -62.82
N THR A 987 -18.77 75.16 -63.57
CA THR A 987 -18.66 76.64 -63.50
C THR A 987 -18.63 77.27 -64.88
N LYS A 988 -19.01 78.55 -64.96
CA LYS A 988 -18.77 79.43 -66.12
C LYS A 988 -18.19 80.77 -65.67
N ILE A 989 -17.74 81.62 -66.60
CA ILE A 989 -17.45 83.03 -66.26
C ILE A 989 -18.75 83.73 -65.87
N LYS A 990 -18.69 84.52 -64.80
CA LYS A 990 -19.83 85.30 -64.29
C LYS A 990 -20.27 86.35 -65.30
N ASP A 991 -21.58 86.42 -65.56
CA ASP A 991 -22.17 87.29 -66.61
C ASP A 991 -21.86 88.79 -66.43
N GLY A 992 -21.52 89.20 -65.21
CA GLY A 992 -21.14 90.58 -64.86
C GLY A 992 -19.64 90.85 -64.72
N ALA A 993 -18.75 89.87 -64.90
CA ALA A 993 -17.31 90.07 -64.70
C ALA A 993 -16.68 90.95 -65.80
N THR A 994 -15.98 92.02 -65.42
CA THR A 994 -15.38 92.95 -66.41
C THR A 994 -14.09 92.39 -67.02
N ASP A 995 -13.65 92.93 -68.17
CA ASP A 995 -12.32 92.62 -68.70
C ASP A 995 -11.20 93.09 -67.76
N GLU A 996 -11.45 94.12 -66.92
CA GLU A 996 -10.51 94.63 -65.92
C GLU A 996 -10.35 93.65 -64.72
N GLU A 997 -11.41 92.91 -64.38
CA GLU A 997 -11.38 91.85 -63.36
C GLU A 997 -10.73 90.55 -63.88
N LEU A 998 -10.81 90.30 -65.19
CA LEU A 998 -10.23 89.10 -65.83
C LEU A 998 -8.78 89.28 -66.29
N ALA A 999 -8.37 90.50 -66.68
CA ALA A 999 -7.03 90.78 -67.19
C ALA A 999 -5.88 90.31 -66.26
N PRO A 1000 -5.94 90.48 -64.92
CA PRO A 1000 -4.89 89.96 -64.04
C PRO A 1000 -4.69 88.45 -64.12
N TYR A 1001 -5.76 87.68 -64.38
CA TYR A 1001 -5.68 86.23 -64.54
C TYR A 1001 -5.16 85.84 -65.93
N ILE A 1002 -5.54 86.57 -66.98
CA ILE A 1002 -4.98 86.37 -68.33
C ILE A 1002 -3.46 86.62 -68.32
N GLU A 1003 -2.98 87.68 -67.65
CA GLU A 1003 -1.54 87.94 -67.50
C GLU A 1003 -0.81 86.88 -66.64
N GLN A 1004 -1.51 86.20 -65.73
CA GLN A 1004 -0.96 85.16 -64.85
C GLN A 1004 -1.02 83.75 -65.43
N GLY A 1005 -1.56 83.56 -66.65
CA GLY A 1005 -1.68 82.24 -67.30
C GLY A 1005 -2.94 81.46 -66.93
N GLY A 1006 -4.01 82.16 -66.54
CA GLY A 1006 -5.33 81.63 -66.23
C GLY A 1006 -5.79 81.93 -64.80
N ILE A 1007 -7.05 81.65 -64.53
CA ILE A 1007 -7.63 81.64 -63.18
C ILE A 1007 -7.18 80.34 -62.50
N PRO A 1008 -6.32 80.37 -61.46
CA PRO A 1008 -5.93 79.17 -60.74
C PRO A 1008 -7.04 78.75 -59.77
N ASN A 1009 -7.22 77.45 -59.59
CA ASN A 1009 -8.15 76.90 -58.61
C ASN A 1009 -7.48 75.76 -57.80
N GLN A 1010 -7.76 75.68 -56.49
CA GLN A 1010 -7.26 74.63 -55.58
C GLN A 1010 -8.42 74.10 -54.74
N ALA A 1011 -8.42 72.80 -54.43
CA ALA A 1011 -9.37 72.18 -53.53
C ALA A 1011 -8.63 71.53 -52.36
N ASP A 1012 -9.32 71.45 -51.23
CA ASP A 1012 -8.81 70.95 -49.97
C ASP A 1012 -9.62 69.72 -49.52
N LEU A 1013 -8.94 68.77 -48.88
CA LEU A 1013 -9.55 67.67 -48.14
C LEU A 1013 -9.31 67.95 -46.66
N ASN A 1014 -10.37 68.18 -45.88
CA ASN A 1014 -10.30 68.06 -44.42
C ASN A 1014 -10.60 66.61 -44.06
N PHE A 1015 -9.73 65.97 -43.27
CA PHE A 1015 -9.81 64.55 -42.92
C PHE A 1015 -9.36 64.33 -41.47
N GLY A 1016 -9.26 63.08 -41.01
CA GLY A 1016 -8.60 62.76 -39.74
C GLY A 1016 -9.19 63.50 -38.54
N ASN A 1017 -8.34 64.30 -37.88
CA ASN A 1017 -8.67 65.14 -36.73
C ASN A 1017 -8.93 66.60 -37.15
N GLU A 1018 -9.54 67.38 -36.26
CA GLU A 1018 -9.81 68.80 -36.48
C GLU A 1018 -8.50 69.58 -36.73
N GLY A 1019 -8.27 69.97 -37.99
CA GLY A 1019 -7.06 70.66 -38.45
C GLY A 1019 -6.21 69.91 -39.48
N ASP A 1020 -6.46 68.61 -39.69
CA ASP A 1020 -5.76 67.84 -40.73
C ASP A 1020 -6.33 68.19 -42.12
N VAL A 1021 -5.49 68.80 -42.97
CA VAL A 1021 -5.88 69.28 -44.31
C VAL A 1021 -4.83 68.91 -45.36
N LEU A 1022 -5.27 68.32 -46.48
CA LEU A 1022 -4.47 68.14 -47.69
C LEU A 1022 -4.96 69.09 -48.79
N HIS A 1023 -4.03 69.59 -49.60
CA HIS A 1023 -4.33 70.54 -50.69
C HIS A 1023 -4.03 69.91 -52.06
N SER A 1024 -4.92 70.12 -53.03
CA SER A 1024 -4.74 69.65 -54.42
C SER A 1024 -3.62 70.40 -55.16
N ASN A 1025 -3.24 69.88 -56.34
CA ASN A 1025 -2.59 70.67 -57.39
C ASN A 1025 -3.49 71.86 -57.84
N LYS A 1026 -2.92 72.80 -58.61
CA LYS A 1026 -3.57 74.06 -59.00
C LYS A 1026 -3.83 74.15 -60.52
N PRO A 1027 -4.83 73.45 -61.06
CA PRO A 1027 -5.23 73.63 -62.45
C PRO A 1027 -5.71 75.07 -62.72
N THR A 1028 -5.65 75.47 -64.00
CA THR A 1028 -5.87 76.86 -64.44
C THR A 1028 -6.85 76.94 -65.61
N VAL A 1029 -7.62 78.04 -65.68
CA VAL A 1029 -8.56 78.28 -66.79
C VAL A 1029 -8.36 79.67 -67.36
N THR A 1030 -7.99 79.78 -68.63
CA THR A 1030 -7.79 81.09 -69.30
C THR A 1030 -9.12 81.63 -69.82
N PRO A 1031 -9.58 82.82 -69.39
CA PRO A 1031 -10.67 83.52 -70.04
C PRO A 1031 -10.35 83.83 -71.50
N PRO A 1032 -11.35 83.91 -72.41
CA PRO A 1032 -11.10 84.40 -73.76
C PRO A 1032 -10.53 85.82 -73.70
N ALA A 1033 -9.54 86.12 -74.55
CA ALA A 1033 -8.91 87.44 -74.59
C ALA A 1033 -9.95 88.55 -74.90
N PRO A 1034 -9.82 89.74 -74.29
CA PRO A 1034 -10.76 90.85 -74.50
C PRO A 1034 -10.84 91.23 -75.98
N THR A 1035 -12.05 91.43 -76.48
CA THR A 1035 -12.27 91.85 -77.88
C THR A 1035 -11.85 93.32 -78.03
N PRO A 1036 -10.95 93.69 -78.95
CA PRO A 1036 -10.39 95.04 -78.97
C PRO A 1036 -11.41 96.16 -79.18
N GLU A 1037 -11.47 97.13 -78.25
CA GLU A 1037 -12.20 98.39 -78.46
C GLU A 1037 -11.50 99.32 -79.47
N ASP A 1038 -12.31 100.13 -80.15
CA ASP A 1038 -11.94 100.95 -81.31
C ASP A 1038 -11.15 102.23 -80.91
N PRO A 1039 -9.93 102.48 -81.43
CA PRO A 1039 -8.98 103.39 -80.81
C PRO A 1039 -9.26 104.90 -81.04
N LYS A 1040 -9.29 105.68 -79.95
CA LYS A 1040 -9.31 107.16 -79.98
C LYS A 1040 -8.05 107.78 -79.36
N LYS A 1041 -7.73 109.00 -79.82
CA LYS A 1041 -6.36 109.57 -79.90
C LYS A 1041 -6.46 111.11 -80.13
N PRO A 1042 -5.53 112.00 -79.69
CA PRO A 1042 -4.52 111.91 -78.61
C PRO A 1042 -4.32 113.20 -77.75
N GLU A 1043 -3.51 113.09 -76.68
CA GLU A 1043 -2.49 114.10 -76.22
C GLU A 1043 -2.95 115.48 -75.64
N PRO A 1044 -2.10 116.23 -74.86
CA PRO A 1044 -0.62 116.32 -74.92
C PRO A 1044 0.23 116.08 -73.65
N LYS A 1045 1.55 115.98 -73.89
CA LYS A 1045 2.68 115.85 -72.94
C LYS A 1045 2.96 117.20 -72.21
N GLN A 1046 3.87 117.39 -71.24
CA GLN A 1046 5.27 116.95 -70.93
C GLN A 1046 5.60 117.46 -69.48
N PRO A 1047 6.83 117.39 -68.88
CA PRO A 1047 8.13 116.82 -69.28
C PRO A 1047 8.75 115.84 -68.24
N LEU A 1048 10.09 115.80 -68.06
CA LEU A 1048 10.87 114.64 -67.56
C LEU A 1048 11.94 114.95 -66.49
N LYS A 1049 12.23 113.95 -65.63
CA LYS A 1049 13.56 113.61 -65.01
C LYS A 1049 14.08 114.57 -63.90
N PRO A 1050 15.07 114.18 -63.03
CA PRO A 1050 16.17 113.21 -63.21
C PRO A 1050 16.22 112.01 -62.21
N LYS A 1051 17.42 111.50 -61.88
CA LYS A 1051 17.74 110.06 -61.86
C LYS A 1051 18.87 109.68 -60.86
N LYS A 1052 18.77 108.51 -60.19
CA LYS A 1052 19.88 107.70 -59.58
C LYS A 1052 20.56 108.31 -58.31
N PRO A 1053 21.51 107.63 -57.57
CA PRO A 1053 22.08 106.26 -57.71
C PRO A 1053 22.41 105.42 -56.40
N LEU A 1054 22.96 104.19 -56.63
CA LEU A 1054 23.75 103.27 -55.75
C LEU A 1054 22.97 102.40 -54.71
N THR A 1055 23.15 101.07 -54.50
CA THR A 1055 24.26 100.03 -54.55
C THR A 1055 25.18 100.03 -53.31
N PRO A 1056 25.70 98.88 -52.76
CA PRO A 1056 26.12 97.59 -53.40
C PRO A 1056 25.33 96.32 -52.96
N THR A 1057 25.30 95.15 -53.65
CA THR A 1057 26.32 94.16 -54.12
C THR A 1057 26.79 93.21 -52.97
N ASN A 1058 27.01 91.88 -53.09
CA ASN A 1058 27.53 91.04 -54.20
C ASN A 1058 27.09 89.54 -54.19
N HIS A 1059 27.46 88.79 -55.24
CA HIS A 1059 27.35 87.34 -55.49
C HIS A 1059 28.37 86.49 -54.64
N GLN A 1060 28.50 85.14 -54.66
CA GLN A 1060 28.69 84.19 -55.80
C GLN A 1060 28.47 82.69 -55.44
N ALA A 1061 27.86 81.92 -56.36
CA ALA A 1061 28.37 80.74 -57.10
C ALA A 1061 29.02 79.50 -56.35
N PRO A 1062 29.37 78.36 -57.01
CA PRO A 1062 28.80 77.06 -56.61
C PRO A 1062 29.78 75.84 -56.51
N THR A 1063 29.23 74.62 -56.43
CA THR A 1063 29.77 73.26 -56.76
C THR A 1063 30.05 72.23 -55.62
N ASN A 1064 29.94 70.95 -56.02
CA ASN A 1064 30.04 69.64 -55.32
C ASN A 1064 31.51 69.29 -54.87
N PRO A 1065 31.84 68.16 -54.14
CA PRO A 1065 31.10 66.87 -54.06
C PRO A 1065 31.14 66.00 -52.76
N VAL A 1066 30.19 65.06 -52.70
CA VAL A 1066 30.23 63.62 -52.29
C VAL A 1066 31.45 63.05 -51.53
N ASN A 1067 31.23 62.44 -50.34
CA ASN A 1067 31.51 60.99 -50.07
C ASN A 1067 30.88 60.42 -48.75
N PHE A 1068 30.96 59.10 -48.54
CA PHE A 1068 30.22 58.26 -47.56
C PHE A 1068 30.91 58.03 -46.18
N GLY A 1069 30.15 57.63 -45.12
CA GLY A 1069 30.69 56.76 -44.04
C GLY A 1069 30.04 56.70 -42.62
N LYS A 1070 29.07 55.79 -42.39
CA LYS A 1070 28.69 54.98 -41.17
C LYS A 1070 28.70 55.54 -39.70
N SER A 1071 27.61 55.23 -38.95
CA SER A 1071 27.42 54.88 -37.49
C SER A 1071 28.29 55.46 -36.35
N ALA A 1072 27.87 55.72 -35.09
CA ALA A 1072 26.58 55.84 -34.32
C ALA A 1072 26.97 56.34 -32.85
N SER A 1073 26.24 56.35 -31.71
CA SER A 1073 24.90 55.94 -31.19
C SER A 1073 24.63 56.57 -29.78
N LYS A 1074 23.38 56.54 -29.24
CA LYS A 1074 22.91 56.90 -27.85
C LYS A 1074 23.05 58.40 -27.42
N GLY A 1075 22.22 59.00 -26.54
CA GLY A 1075 20.91 58.61 -25.97
C GLY A 1075 20.44 59.42 -24.72
N ILE A 1076 19.10 59.56 -24.52
CA ILE A 1076 18.31 59.76 -23.26
C ILE A 1076 18.44 61.07 -22.42
N HIS A 1077 17.34 61.86 -22.21
CA HIS A 1077 16.60 62.05 -20.92
C HIS A 1077 15.39 63.05 -20.92
N LEU A 1078 14.46 62.86 -19.98
CA LEU A 1078 13.29 63.72 -19.61
C LEU A 1078 13.26 63.99 -18.08
N PRO A 1079 12.37 64.88 -17.58
CA PRO A 1079 11.86 64.77 -16.19
C PRO A 1079 10.33 64.96 -15.95
N MET A 1080 9.90 64.37 -14.82
CA MET A 1080 8.55 64.21 -14.22
C MET A 1080 7.85 65.55 -13.84
N THR A 1081 6.58 65.67 -13.39
CA THR A 1081 5.69 64.89 -12.45
C THR A 1081 4.19 65.18 -12.81
N ASN A 1082 3.07 64.88 -12.11
CA ASN A 1082 2.69 64.35 -10.76
C ASN A 1082 1.17 63.92 -10.81
N THR A 1083 0.39 63.38 -9.84
CA THR A 1083 0.51 63.07 -8.38
C THR A 1083 -0.38 61.83 -8.01
N THR A 1084 -0.66 61.52 -6.72
CA THR A 1084 -1.17 60.21 -6.24
C THR A 1084 -2.25 60.24 -5.12
N VAL A 1085 -3.08 59.18 -4.98
CA VAL A 1085 -3.79 58.78 -3.72
C VAL A 1085 -3.60 57.26 -3.45
N ASN A 1086 -3.79 56.82 -2.19
CA ASN A 1086 -3.13 55.69 -1.47
C ASN A 1086 -4.18 54.67 -0.90
N PRO A 1087 -3.88 53.68 -0.02
CA PRO A 1087 -2.83 52.62 0.03
C PRO A 1087 -3.32 51.20 0.46
N LEU A 1088 -2.47 50.14 0.35
CA LEU A 1088 -2.19 49.18 1.45
C LEU A 1088 -0.89 48.36 1.20
N TYR A 1089 -0.52 47.44 2.11
CA TYR A 1089 0.87 47.05 2.42
C TYR A 1089 1.31 45.64 1.97
N MET A 1090 2.62 45.50 1.70
CA MET A 1090 3.44 44.34 2.09
C MET A 1090 4.84 44.84 2.56
N ILE A 1091 5.60 44.05 3.34
CA ILE A 1091 6.79 44.54 4.06
C ILE A 1091 7.99 43.57 3.97
N ALA A 1092 9.13 44.10 3.49
CA ALA A 1092 10.50 43.70 3.87
C ALA A 1092 11.46 44.83 3.45
N GLY A 1093 12.55 45.16 4.15
CA GLY A 1093 13.03 44.74 5.47
C GLY A 1093 14.47 45.25 5.69
N LEU A 1094 14.83 45.72 6.89
CA LEU A 1094 16.23 46.14 7.20
C LEU A 1094 16.45 46.44 8.70
N ILE A 1095 17.51 45.88 9.29
CA ILE A 1095 18.57 46.63 10.01
C ILE A 1095 19.73 45.70 10.42
N VAL A 1096 20.91 46.27 10.63
CA VAL A 1096 22.21 45.62 10.76
C VAL A 1096 22.72 45.64 12.22
N LEU A 1097 23.42 44.57 12.61
CA LEU A 1097 24.32 44.37 13.78
C LEU A 1097 24.05 45.15 15.09
N ILE A 1098 24.01 44.40 16.20
CA ILE A 1098 25.05 44.49 17.24
C ILE A 1098 25.20 43.10 17.89
N VAL A 1099 26.45 42.68 18.14
CA VAL A 1099 26.77 41.40 18.78
C VAL A 1099 27.41 41.67 20.15
N ALA A 1100 26.91 41.01 21.20
CA ALA A 1100 27.50 41.01 22.53
C ALA A 1100 27.92 39.59 22.92
N ILE A 1101 29.20 39.26 22.73
CA ILE A 1101 29.79 38.00 23.21
C ILE A 1101 30.12 38.12 24.69
N SER A 1102 29.65 37.19 25.51
CA SER A 1102 30.19 36.94 26.87
C SER A 1102 29.77 35.59 27.45
N PHE A 1103 30.64 34.58 27.26
CA PHE A 1103 30.78 33.35 28.07
C PHE A 1103 29.56 32.41 28.27
N GLY A 1104 29.76 31.10 28.46
CA GLY A 1104 31.01 30.34 28.41
C GLY A 1104 30.95 29.03 29.19
N ILE A 1105 31.28 27.94 28.52
CA ILE A 1105 31.56 26.57 29.00
C ILE A 1105 31.76 26.43 30.52
N THR A 1106 31.05 25.48 31.17
CA THR A 1106 31.66 24.72 32.28
C THR A 1106 31.13 23.28 32.42
N LYS A 1107 31.97 22.29 32.13
CA LYS A 1107 31.91 20.97 32.78
C LYS A 1107 33.16 20.81 33.66
N ASN A 1108 32.95 20.92 34.97
CA ASN A 1108 33.83 20.52 36.09
C ASN A 1108 35.33 20.94 36.17
N LYS A 1109 35.59 21.75 37.21
CA LYS A 1109 36.58 21.56 38.30
C LYS A 1109 38.10 21.44 38.02
N LYS A 1110 38.79 22.50 38.47
CA LYS A 1110 40.15 22.58 39.06
C LYS A 1110 40.98 21.28 39.21
N ARG A 1111 42.17 21.31 38.61
CA ARG A 1111 43.44 21.35 39.37
C ARG A 1111 43.95 22.81 39.34
N LYS A 1112 44.63 23.37 40.35
CA LYS A 1112 44.82 22.99 41.77
C LYS A 1112 45.12 24.28 42.55
N ASN A 1113 45.04 24.21 43.89
CA ASN A 1113 45.06 25.34 44.83
C ASN A 1113 43.81 26.23 44.73
#